data_AF-A0A078FIT3-F1
#
_entry.id   AF-A0A078FIT3-F1
#
_cell.length_a   1.000
_cell.length_b   1.000
_cell.length_c   1.000
_cell.angle_alpha   90.00
_cell.angle_beta   90.00
_cell.angle_gamma   90.00
#
_symmetry.space_group_name_H-M   'P 1'
#
loop_
_entity.id
_entity.type
_entity.pdbx_description
1 polymer ?
#
loop_
_entity_poly.entity_id
_entity_poly.type
_entity_poly.pdbx_seq_one_letter_code
_entity_poly.pdbx_strand_id
1 'polypeptide(L)'
;MKFPYGSSNDDLHALVNQIKSDIQLSTINFDPYSFVSPSAYDMAWLAMVEEDHNVDDDDELKPMFQDSLDWILCNQNAREGYWGNSGCPTPVSEAGEDRDDMYTLTSTLACVLVLHKWNIGCFHLHKGKRYIERRTEMIIEKYNNEEGSYPRWFIIKFTGILEHAQQLDLHFVFSSRCIQMIKEVFYQRQEILKREKLLDDCNHIPLLAYLEVLPSMLYVENHEDMIVKSLDNIDGSLFQSPSATASAFMITRNAKCLAYLRNAIQRCPNGVPQKYPLNEELIKLSMVNVIENIGLGEFFGSDIEHVLQQVYRSYEEENIERMPISYLADKLHKDSLAFRMLRMRGHTVSPRSFCWFLNDQETRNHLERNTDSLFLVILSVNRATDLMFPGEQELEEAREYTRNLLEQSRSIDERMIKHELSTPWIARLRHLDHRMWIEDKNSNVLSAGKASFLRLHNRYINKLTYLATRNFLFRQAMYRSELEELTIWVRKWGLNDIGFGREKTTYCYFATATSLPFESAIKVGKLTAKTAILITVADDLFDEEGSLDDLEALTKAVIRWDGDELEGYGKIIFRALDEIVRETTEACRKQHGTDITVQLRNIWGETFEAWLREAVWSKKGHIPSMEEYLHSGMISIAAHTMALSVSCLMEPCFPQQKLNPGKYDTLTISLMIIPRLLNDLQSYQREQEQGKINSVLLHMRNTSGLDIENSIAHIEKIIDSNRKEFLKHVLMDGLSDLPKPCKEIHMSCCKVFEMFFNKKNRYDSDTEMLQDIKKAFYDPVNVNELSEIEPKPLMVHGDEFLMLPLLINLSPKILEFKRKDEHGAVKTSMCLRRSFHAQKRAISLQPLKIVASQSIVVPMMPTKFAPCFY
;
A
#
# COMPACT_ATOMS: atom_id res chain seq x y z
N MET A 1 -33.56 -1.45 -19.35
CA MET A 1 -33.79 -0.83 -18.02
C MET A 1 -32.96 0.45 -17.94
N LYS A 2 -33.54 1.57 -17.49
CA LYS A 2 -32.79 2.81 -17.25
C LYS A 2 -32.03 2.68 -15.93
N PHE A 3 -30.70 2.86 -15.97
CA PHE A 3 -29.80 2.77 -14.82
C PHE A 3 -30.12 3.81 -13.74
N PRO A 4 -30.11 3.48 -12.44
CA PRO A 4 -30.34 4.45 -11.36
C PRO A 4 -29.15 5.36 -11.03
N TYR A 5 -28.02 5.24 -11.73
CA TYR A 5 -26.87 6.15 -11.61
C TYR A 5 -26.38 6.54 -13.00
N GLY A 6 -26.67 7.77 -13.41
CA GLY A 6 -26.43 8.30 -14.76
C GLY A 6 -24.99 8.72 -15.02
N SER A 7 -24.05 7.76 -15.05
CA SER A 7 -22.78 7.95 -15.76
C SER A 7 -22.83 7.08 -17.00
N SER A 8 -23.11 7.67 -18.16
CA SER A 8 -22.83 7.00 -19.42
C SER A 8 -21.31 6.79 -19.55
N ASN A 9 -20.88 5.84 -20.38
CA ASN A 9 -19.46 5.68 -20.71
C ASN A 9 -18.86 7.00 -21.24
N ASP A 10 -19.66 7.79 -21.96
CA ASP A 10 -19.29 9.08 -22.51
C ASP A 10 -19.00 10.13 -21.42
N ASP A 11 -19.75 10.12 -20.31
CA ASP A 11 -19.52 11.01 -19.17
C ASP A 11 -18.21 10.70 -18.45
N LEU A 12 -17.86 9.41 -18.31
CA LEU A 12 -16.59 8.98 -17.73
C LEU A 12 -15.42 9.37 -18.62
N HIS A 13 -15.52 9.16 -19.94
CA HIS A 13 -14.49 9.57 -20.89
C HIS A 13 -14.28 11.10 -20.91
N ALA A 14 -15.36 11.89 -20.85
CA ALA A 14 -15.27 13.34 -20.74
C ALA A 14 -14.52 13.76 -19.46
N LEU A 15 -14.84 13.12 -18.33
CA LEU A 15 -14.17 13.36 -17.05
C LEU A 15 -12.68 12.97 -17.09
N VAL A 16 -12.34 11.83 -17.71
CA VAL A 16 -10.95 11.41 -17.92
C VAL A 16 -10.17 12.46 -18.70
N ASN A 17 -10.73 12.96 -19.81
CA ASN A 17 -10.07 13.95 -20.66
C ASN A 17 -9.89 15.29 -19.93
N GLN A 18 -10.91 15.72 -19.17
CA GLN A 18 -10.81 16.92 -18.33
C GLN A 18 -9.68 16.77 -17.29
N ILE A 19 -9.64 15.67 -16.56
CA ILE A 19 -8.64 15.44 -15.51
C ILE A 19 -7.24 15.28 -16.09
N LYS A 20 -7.08 14.61 -17.23
CA LYS A 20 -5.82 14.57 -17.96
C LYS A 20 -5.32 15.95 -18.34
N SER A 21 -6.20 16.80 -18.86
CA SER A 21 -5.87 18.18 -19.21
C SER A 21 -5.50 19.03 -17.99
N ASP A 22 -6.06 18.72 -16.83
CA ASP A 22 -5.81 19.46 -15.59
C ASP A 22 -4.53 19.02 -14.86
N ILE A 23 -4.24 17.71 -14.85
CA ILE A 23 -3.04 17.15 -14.21
C ILE A 23 -1.83 17.38 -15.11
N GLN A 24 -2.02 17.31 -16.44
CA GLN A 24 -0.97 17.39 -17.45
C GLN A 24 0.23 16.51 -17.10
N LEU A 25 0.06 15.18 -16.96
CA LEU A 25 1.19 14.30 -16.61
C LEU A 25 2.40 14.45 -17.53
N SER A 26 2.22 14.87 -18.78
CA SER A 26 3.33 15.27 -19.66
C SER A 26 4.26 16.34 -19.07
N THR A 27 3.74 17.25 -18.21
CA THR A 27 4.53 18.28 -17.50
C THR A 27 5.31 17.74 -16.32
N ILE A 28 5.00 16.54 -15.81
CA ILE A 28 5.78 15.90 -14.73
C ILE A 28 7.26 15.73 -15.09
N ASN A 29 7.56 15.71 -16.39
CA ASN A 29 8.94 15.63 -16.87
C ASN A 29 9.67 16.96 -16.85
N PHE A 30 8.95 18.07 -16.90
CA PHE A 30 9.51 19.42 -16.92
C PHE A 30 9.50 20.08 -15.55
N ASP A 31 8.45 19.84 -14.75
CA ASP A 31 8.33 20.39 -13.41
C ASP A 31 7.72 19.41 -12.38
N PRO A 32 8.50 18.40 -11.93
CA PRO A 32 8.04 17.43 -10.93
C PRO A 32 7.58 18.08 -9.62
N TYR A 33 8.22 19.19 -9.19
CA TYR A 33 7.90 19.86 -7.93
C TYR A 33 6.50 20.47 -7.88
N SER A 34 5.89 20.72 -9.05
CA SER A 34 4.48 21.15 -9.10
C SER A 34 3.52 20.12 -8.46
N PHE A 35 3.91 18.85 -8.40
CA PHE A 35 3.12 17.76 -7.81
C PHE A 35 3.41 17.51 -6.34
N VAL A 36 4.32 18.26 -5.71
CA VAL A 36 4.66 18.10 -4.29
C VAL A 36 3.84 19.08 -3.46
N SER A 37 3.36 18.62 -2.30
CA SER A 37 2.61 19.50 -1.39
C SER A 37 3.52 20.53 -0.71
N PRO A 38 3.10 21.81 -0.65
CA PRO A 38 3.83 22.83 0.09
C PRO A 38 3.72 22.62 1.61
N SER A 39 4.65 23.22 2.35
CA SER A 39 4.70 23.25 3.81
C SER A 39 4.40 24.65 4.31
N ALA A 40 3.21 24.86 4.88
CA ALA A 40 2.87 26.15 5.47
C ALA A 40 3.83 26.55 6.60
N TYR A 41 4.31 25.56 7.37
CA TYR A 41 5.34 25.78 8.40
C TYR A 41 6.64 26.33 7.81
N ASP A 42 7.16 25.72 6.74
CA ASP A 42 8.42 26.17 6.15
C ASP A 42 8.25 27.50 5.42
N MET A 43 7.12 27.70 4.72
CA MET A 43 6.77 28.99 4.10
C MET A 43 6.72 30.12 5.14
N ALA A 44 6.20 29.86 6.34
CA ALA A 44 6.22 30.80 7.45
C ALA A 44 7.66 31.19 7.84
N TRP A 45 8.55 30.21 8.01
CA TRP A 45 9.94 30.50 8.37
C TRP A 45 10.74 31.21 7.27
N LEU A 46 10.44 30.96 6.00
CA LEU A 46 10.99 31.75 4.89
C LEU A 46 10.51 33.21 4.97
N ALA A 47 9.22 33.43 5.24
CA ALA A 47 8.65 34.76 5.41
C ALA A 47 9.14 35.50 6.68
N MET A 48 9.82 34.82 7.62
CA MET A 48 10.44 35.48 8.78
C MET A 48 11.73 36.25 8.42
N VAL A 49 12.37 35.94 7.29
CA VAL A 49 13.69 36.47 6.92
C VAL A 49 13.59 37.95 6.53
N GLU A 50 14.41 38.78 7.17
CA GLU A 50 14.51 40.23 6.92
C GLU A 50 15.51 40.55 5.80
N GLU A 51 15.15 41.51 4.94
CA GLU A 51 16.03 42.06 3.92
C GLU A 51 17.26 42.76 4.55
N ASP A 52 18.41 42.69 3.89
CA ASP A 52 19.62 43.38 4.39
C ASP A 52 19.45 44.90 4.18
N HIS A 53 19.63 45.69 5.24
CA HIS A 53 19.47 47.14 5.16
C HIS A 53 20.51 47.80 4.25
N ASN A 54 20.07 48.56 3.25
CA ASN A 54 20.87 49.64 2.70
C ASN A 54 20.71 50.85 3.62
N VAL A 55 21.82 51.48 3.99
CA VAL A 55 21.92 52.56 5.00
C VAL A 55 21.13 53.83 4.65
N ASP A 56 20.47 53.87 3.48
CA ASP A 56 19.87 55.06 2.88
C ASP A 56 18.33 55.03 2.72
N ASP A 57 17.62 53.97 3.13
CA ASP A 57 16.14 53.89 3.08
C ASP A 57 15.52 53.86 4.50
N ASP A 58 14.35 54.49 4.66
CA ASP A 58 13.56 54.59 5.91
C ASP A 58 13.54 53.28 6.74
N ASP A 59 13.59 53.39 8.07
CA ASP A 59 13.70 52.34 9.13
C ASP A 59 12.63 51.20 9.11
N GLU A 60 11.88 51.01 8.02
CA GLU A 60 10.84 49.98 7.91
C GLU A 60 11.45 48.63 7.49
N LEU A 61 11.49 47.69 8.44
CA LEU A 61 11.89 46.30 8.17
C LEU A 61 10.97 45.71 7.08
N LYS A 62 11.56 45.03 6.08
CA LYS A 62 10.85 44.36 4.99
C LYS A 62 11.18 42.87 4.92
N PRO A 63 10.22 42.01 4.55
CA PRO A 63 10.49 40.59 4.34
C PRO A 63 11.33 40.40 3.07
N MET A 64 12.42 39.65 3.17
CA MET A 64 13.27 39.30 2.02
C MET A 64 12.52 38.45 0.97
N PHE A 65 11.58 37.62 1.42
CA PHE A 65 10.80 36.72 0.58
C PHE A 65 9.32 37.07 0.61
N GLN A 66 8.95 38.19 -0.02
CA GLN A 66 7.56 38.67 -0.08
C GLN A 66 6.59 37.61 -0.64
N ASP A 67 6.99 36.86 -1.66
CA ASP A 67 6.17 35.77 -2.24
C ASP A 67 5.75 34.72 -1.21
N SER A 68 6.58 34.48 -0.19
CA SER A 68 6.26 33.53 0.88
C SER A 68 5.17 34.07 1.81
N LEU A 69 5.20 35.38 2.10
CA LEU A 69 4.17 36.05 2.90
C LEU A 69 2.83 36.11 2.14
N ASP A 70 2.87 36.43 0.85
CA ASP A 70 1.70 36.47 -0.02
C ASP A 70 1.06 35.08 -0.16
N TRP A 71 1.89 34.04 -0.27
CA TRP A 71 1.42 32.66 -0.25
C TRP A 71 0.66 32.34 1.04
N ILE A 72 1.15 32.74 2.21
CA ILE A 72 0.46 32.51 3.49
C ILE A 72 -0.92 33.17 3.48
N LEU A 73 -1.02 34.43 3.02
CA LEU A 73 -2.29 35.14 2.94
C LEU A 73 -3.30 34.46 2.01
N CYS A 74 -2.82 33.81 0.94
CA CYS A 74 -3.69 33.16 -0.05
C CYS A 74 -4.08 31.71 0.30
N ASN A 75 -3.45 31.09 1.30
CA ASN A 75 -3.59 29.65 1.58
C ASN A 75 -4.18 29.32 2.97
N GLN A 76 -4.84 30.26 3.64
CA GLN A 76 -5.58 29.95 4.87
C GLN A 76 -6.88 29.19 4.53
N ASN A 77 -7.18 28.13 5.29
CA ASN A 77 -8.48 27.47 5.21
C ASN A 77 -9.61 28.48 5.51
N ALA A 78 -10.52 28.65 4.54
CA ALA A 78 -11.56 29.68 4.62
C ALA A 78 -12.57 29.45 5.77
N ARG A 79 -12.86 28.19 6.11
CA ARG A 79 -13.88 27.77 7.08
C ARG A 79 -13.37 27.83 8.52
N GLU A 80 -12.28 27.13 8.79
CA GLU A 80 -11.75 26.89 10.15
C GLU A 80 -10.57 27.81 10.50
N GLY A 81 -9.88 28.41 9.52
CA GLY A 81 -8.80 29.36 9.76
C GLY A 81 -7.39 28.77 9.96
N TYR A 82 -7.19 27.48 9.67
CA TYR A 82 -5.87 26.84 9.78
C TYR A 82 -5.04 26.92 8.50
N TRP A 83 -3.74 26.65 8.63
CA TRP A 83 -2.84 26.35 7.51
C TRP A 83 -2.29 24.93 7.66
N GLY A 84 -2.38 24.12 6.60
CA GLY A 84 -1.97 22.71 6.61
C GLY A 84 -2.75 21.89 5.59
N ASN A 85 -2.30 20.66 5.35
CA ASN A 85 -2.83 19.78 4.30
C ASN A 85 -3.96 18.84 4.77
N SER A 86 -4.54 19.05 5.95
CA SER A 86 -5.65 18.22 6.43
C SER A 86 -6.93 18.49 5.63
N GLY A 87 -7.52 17.42 5.08
CA GLY A 87 -8.95 17.38 4.78
C GLY A 87 -9.73 17.49 6.10
N CYS A 88 -10.97 17.97 6.04
CA CYS A 88 -11.80 18.23 7.23
C CYS A 88 -11.73 17.09 8.27
N PRO A 89 -11.44 17.37 9.56
CA PRO A 89 -11.36 16.35 10.59
C PRO A 89 -12.75 15.76 10.88
N THR A 90 -12.88 14.44 10.77
CA THR A 90 -14.07 13.67 11.17
C THR A 90 -13.98 13.20 12.62
N PRO A 91 -15.09 13.14 13.38
CA PRO A 91 -15.08 12.75 14.79
C PRO A 91 -14.84 11.25 15.05
N VAL A 92 -14.61 10.45 14.01
CA VAL A 92 -14.30 9.01 14.12
C VAL A 92 -12.90 8.78 13.57
N SER A 93 -11.91 8.84 14.45
CA SER A 93 -10.49 8.87 14.08
C SER A 93 -9.80 7.55 14.34
N GLU A 94 -9.18 6.99 13.30
CA GLU A 94 -8.10 6.01 13.43
C GLU A 94 -6.80 6.74 13.82
N ALA A 95 -5.86 6.05 14.48
CA ALA A 95 -4.63 6.59 15.08
C ALA A 95 -3.70 7.41 14.13
N GLY A 96 -3.99 7.45 12.84
CA GLY A 96 -3.27 8.25 11.85
C GLY A 96 -3.65 9.73 11.76
N GLU A 97 -4.88 10.07 12.16
CA GLU A 97 -5.39 11.45 12.02
C GLU A 97 -4.71 12.43 13.00
N ASP A 98 -4.18 11.92 14.11
CA ASP A 98 -3.61 12.74 15.19
C ASP A 98 -2.29 13.43 14.84
N ARG A 99 -1.46 12.82 13.98
CA ARG A 99 -0.18 13.42 13.56
C ARG A 99 -0.37 14.56 12.57
N ASP A 100 -1.32 14.42 11.64
CA ASP A 100 -1.62 15.46 10.65
C ASP A 100 -2.32 16.67 11.33
N ASP A 101 -3.12 16.44 12.38
CA ASP A 101 -3.69 17.50 13.21
C ASP A 101 -2.61 18.28 14.00
N MET A 102 -1.66 17.58 14.63
CA MET A 102 -0.51 18.21 15.31
C MET A 102 0.36 19.04 14.34
N TYR A 103 0.57 18.54 13.11
CA TYR A 103 1.32 19.26 12.09
C TYR A 103 0.56 20.51 11.59
N THR A 104 -0.77 20.39 11.42
CA THR A 104 -1.64 21.52 11.07
C THR A 104 -1.65 22.58 12.16
N LEU A 105 -1.69 22.19 13.44
CA LEU A 105 -1.62 23.10 14.58
C LEU A 105 -0.30 23.89 14.58
N THR A 106 0.84 23.19 14.47
CA THR A 106 2.17 23.83 14.47
C THR A 106 2.40 24.70 13.24
N SER A 107 1.88 24.31 12.07
CA SER A 107 1.90 25.13 10.85
C SER A 107 1.08 26.41 11.00
N THR A 108 -0.14 26.29 11.54
CA THR A 108 -1.03 27.45 11.80
C THR A 108 -0.39 28.41 12.79
N LEU A 109 0.23 27.89 13.85
CA LEU A 109 0.94 28.69 14.85
C LEU A 109 2.11 29.48 14.23
N ALA A 110 2.90 28.85 13.36
CA ALA A 110 3.98 29.51 12.63
C ALA A 110 3.47 30.60 11.67
N CYS A 111 2.40 30.34 10.91
CA CYS A 111 1.80 31.34 10.02
C CYS A 111 1.25 32.55 10.79
N VAL A 112 0.57 32.33 11.92
CA VAL A 112 0.05 33.42 12.78
C VAL A 112 1.21 34.25 13.34
N LEU A 113 2.32 33.61 13.75
CA LEU A 113 3.51 34.30 14.26
C LEU A 113 4.08 35.28 13.21
N VAL A 114 4.21 34.84 11.96
CA VAL A 114 4.71 35.66 10.85
C VAL A 114 3.79 36.84 10.54
N LEU A 115 2.48 36.59 10.45
CA LEU A 115 1.50 37.64 10.18
C LEU A 115 1.51 38.71 11.27
N HIS A 116 1.72 38.29 12.53
CA HIS A 116 1.88 39.20 13.66
C HIS A 116 3.19 40.01 13.58
N LYS A 117 4.32 39.37 13.26
CA LYS A 117 5.62 40.04 13.09
C LYS A 117 5.54 41.20 12.09
N TRP A 118 4.92 40.98 10.94
CA TRP A 118 4.81 41.98 9.87
C TRP A 118 3.57 42.88 9.99
N ASN A 119 2.75 42.71 11.02
CA ASN A 119 1.50 43.45 11.23
C ASN A 119 0.56 43.46 9.99
N ILE A 120 0.42 42.30 9.33
CA ILE A 120 -0.38 42.13 8.10
C ILE A 120 -1.47 41.07 8.31
N GLY A 121 -2.59 41.21 7.59
CA GLY A 121 -3.61 40.15 7.52
C GLY A 121 -4.40 39.97 8.82
N CYS A 122 -4.88 41.04 9.44
CA CYS A 122 -5.58 41.03 10.73
C CYS A 122 -6.72 39.99 10.84
N PHE A 123 -7.49 39.78 9.76
CA PHE A 123 -8.55 38.78 9.72
C PHE A 123 -8.00 37.34 9.74
N HIS A 124 -6.93 37.09 8.99
CA HIS A 124 -6.23 35.81 8.97
C HIS A 124 -5.63 35.50 10.35
N LEU A 125 -5.01 36.50 10.98
CA LEU A 125 -4.45 36.41 12.34
C LEU A 125 -5.55 36.07 13.36
N HIS A 126 -6.69 36.76 13.32
CA HIS A 126 -7.81 36.47 14.23
C HIS A 126 -8.36 35.06 14.06
N LYS A 127 -8.58 34.62 12.81
CA LYS A 127 -9.05 33.27 12.50
C LYS A 127 -8.06 32.18 12.95
N GLY A 128 -6.78 32.34 12.63
CA GLY A 128 -5.73 31.39 13.00
C GLY A 128 -5.57 31.28 14.52
N LYS A 129 -5.58 32.42 15.23
CA LYS A 129 -5.56 32.45 16.69
C LYS A 129 -6.74 31.68 17.29
N ARG A 130 -7.96 31.94 16.80
CA ARG A 130 -9.17 31.23 17.25
C ARG A 130 -9.10 29.73 16.97
N TYR A 131 -8.52 29.31 15.84
CA TYR A 131 -8.30 27.89 15.55
C TYR A 131 -7.35 27.25 16.58
N ILE A 132 -6.21 27.89 16.85
CA ILE A 132 -5.20 27.41 17.82
C ILE A 132 -5.84 27.25 19.20
N GLU A 133 -6.48 28.31 19.71
CA GLU A 133 -7.10 28.32 21.04
C GLU A 133 -8.14 27.21 21.22
N ARG A 134 -8.87 26.87 20.17
CA ARG A 134 -9.88 25.80 20.18
C ARG A 134 -9.29 24.40 20.04
N ARG A 135 -8.30 24.23 19.17
CA ARG A 135 -7.81 22.91 18.76
C ARG A 135 -6.70 22.37 19.65
N THR A 136 -5.92 23.25 20.28
CA THR A 136 -4.84 22.84 21.19
C THR A 136 -5.35 21.93 22.30
N GLU A 137 -6.44 22.27 22.96
CA GLU A 137 -6.99 21.45 24.04
C GLU A 137 -7.43 20.06 23.54
N MET A 138 -8.15 20.00 22.42
CA MET A 138 -8.60 18.73 21.83
C MET A 138 -7.44 17.79 21.48
N ILE A 139 -6.39 18.32 20.82
CA ILE A 139 -5.25 17.53 20.36
C ILE A 139 -4.42 17.02 21.54
N ILE A 140 -4.16 17.87 22.52
CA ILE A 140 -3.34 17.51 23.69
C ILE A 140 -4.14 16.58 24.64
N GLU A 141 -5.45 16.76 24.78
CA GLU A 141 -6.29 15.92 25.63
C GLU A 141 -6.40 14.49 25.11
N LYS A 142 -6.65 14.36 23.80
CA LYS A 142 -6.78 13.05 23.17
C LYS A 142 -5.53 12.19 23.41
N TYR A 143 -4.36 12.76 23.18
CA TYR A 143 -3.09 12.04 23.27
C TYR A 143 -2.72 11.63 24.71
N ASN A 144 -3.11 12.43 25.71
CA ASN A 144 -2.93 12.07 27.12
C ASN A 144 -3.78 10.86 27.56
N ASN A 145 -4.95 10.65 26.93
CA ASN A 145 -5.90 9.60 27.31
C ASN A 145 -5.65 8.25 26.61
N GLU A 146 -4.91 8.23 25.49
CA GLU A 146 -4.67 7.04 24.66
C GLU A 146 -3.36 6.28 24.99
N GLU A 147 -2.77 6.50 26.18
CA GLU A 147 -1.48 5.91 26.62
C GLU A 147 -0.26 6.26 25.73
N GLY A 148 -0.38 7.23 24.81
CA GLY A 148 0.69 7.66 23.89
C GLY A 148 1.61 8.76 24.45
N SER A 149 2.91 8.70 24.12
CA SER A 149 3.85 9.83 24.32
C SER A 149 3.88 10.73 23.10
N TYR A 150 3.80 12.06 23.29
CA TYR A 150 3.80 13.02 22.17
C TYR A 150 4.99 12.80 21.23
N PRO A 151 4.81 12.96 19.90
CA PRO A 151 5.92 12.89 18.97
C PRO A 151 7.01 13.91 19.34
N ARG A 152 8.28 13.48 19.36
CA ARG A 152 9.43 14.33 19.70
C ARG A 152 9.44 15.66 18.92
N TRP A 153 9.17 15.61 17.62
CA TRP A 153 9.12 16.80 16.77
C TRP A 153 8.01 17.78 17.19
N PHE A 154 6.87 17.28 17.67
CA PHE A 154 5.74 18.11 18.09
C PHE A 154 6.09 18.86 19.37
N ILE A 155 6.66 18.14 20.36
CA ILE A 155 7.15 18.73 21.61
C ILE A 155 8.10 19.89 21.32
N ILE A 156 9.09 19.67 20.45
CA ILE A 156 10.11 20.67 20.09
C ILE A 156 9.47 21.87 19.38
N LYS A 157 8.71 21.63 18.30
CA LYS A 157 8.12 22.70 17.47
C LYS A 157 7.05 23.48 18.21
N PHE A 158 6.04 22.81 18.75
CA PHE A 158 4.88 23.48 19.33
C PHE A 158 5.26 24.45 20.44
N THR A 159 6.09 24.00 21.38
CA THR A 159 6.49 24.84 22.52
C THR A 159 7.53 25.88 22.16
N GLY A 160 8.42 25.61 21.20
CA GLY A 160 9.37 26.60 20.71
C GLY A 160 8.69 27.76 19.95
N ILE A 161 7.67 27.49 19.15
CA ILE A 161 6.91 28.58 18.48
C ILE A 161 6.09 29.38 19.49
N LEU A 162 5.51 28.75 20.53
CA LEU A 162 4.82 29.47 21.61
C LEU A 162 5.78 30.39 22.37
N GLU A 163 7.02 29.95 22.60
CA GLU A 163 8.07 30.78 23.20
C GLU A 163 8.41 31.99 22.32
N HIS A 164 8.54 31.81 21.00
CA HIS A 164 8.70 32.92 20.05
C HIS A 164 7.50 33.87 20.01
N ALA A 165 6.27 33.34 20.06
CA ALA A 165 5.07 34.17 20.11
C ALA A 165 5.08 35.09 21.34
N GLN A 166 5.49 34.57 22.49
CA GLN A 166 5.63 35.37 23.71
C GLN A 166 6.73 36.43 23.61
N GLN A 167 7.82 36.16 22.89
CA GLN A 167 8.88 37.15 22.63
C GLN A 167 8.42 38.30 21.71
N LEU A 168 7.41 38.07 20.87
CA LEU A 168 6.82 39.07 19.97
C LEU A 168 5.52 39.70 20.53
N ASP A 169 5.25 39.58 21.83
CA ASP A 169 4.03 40.08 22.50
C ASP A 169 2.72 39.51 21.89
N LEU A 170 2.78 38.33 21.26
CA LEU A 170 1.62 37.60 20.78
C LEU A 170 1.14 36.61 21.85
N HIS A 171 -0.03 36.88 22.41
CA HIS A 171 -0.58 36.06 23.49
C HIS A 171 -1.80 35.24 23.07
N PHE A 172 -1.87 34.00 23.56
CA PHE A 172 -2.99 33.08 23.37
C PHE A 172 -3.77 32.86 24.67
N VAL A 173 -5.07 32.61 24.52
CA VAL A 173 -5.98 32.31 25.63
C VAL A 173 -6.34 30.84 25.61
N PHE A 174 -6.11 30.15 26.72
CA PHE A 174 -6.44 28.73 26.86
C PHE A 174 -7.21 28.46 28.16
N SER A 175 -7.92 27.34 28.24
CA SER A 175 -8.52 26.88 29.50
C SER A 175 -7.42 26.61 30.55
N SER A 176 -7.74 26.74 31.83
CA SER A 176 -6.82 26.41 32.93
C SER A 176 -6.24 24.99 32.82
N ARG A 177 -7.05 24.04 32.35
CA ARG A 177 -6.67 22.66 32.07
C ARG A 177 -5.65 22.57 30.94
N CYS A 178 -5.93 23.19 29.79
CA CYS A 178 -5.04 23.21 28.63
C CYS A 178 -3.67 23.83 28.99
N ILE A 179 -3.65 24.91 29.78
CA ILE A 179 -2.40 25.52 30.27
C ILE A 179 -1.55 24.52 31.05
N GLN A 180 -2.17 23.72 31.92
CA GLN A 180 -1.43 22.72 32.69
C GLN A 180 -0.81 21.63 31.80
N MET A 181 -1.50 21.27 30.71
CA MET A 181 -1.00 20.28 29.76
C MET A 181 0.12 20.86 28.88
N ILE A 182 0.01 22.14 28.47
CA ILE A 182 1.10 22.84 27.76
C ILE A 182 2.36 22.90 28.63
N LYS A 183 2.23 23.11 29.95
CA LYS A 183 3.37 23.08 30.88
C LYS A 183 4.07 21.73 30.90
N GLU A 184 3.32 20.63 30.86
CA GLU A 184 3.87 19.28 30.80
C GLU A 184 4.67 19.07 29.49
N VAL A 185 4.09 19.45 28.34
CA VAL A 185 4.80 19.39 27.05
C VAL A 185 6.07 20.25 27.07
N PHE A 186 6.02 21.43 27.69
CA PHE A 186 7.19 22.30 27.86
C PHE A 186 8.28 21.65 28.72
N TYR A 187 7.91 21.00 29.82
CA TYR A 187 8.84 20.24 30.66
C TYR A 187 9.52 19.11 29.88
N GLN A 188 8.76 18.38 29.06
CA GLN A 188 9.31 17.34 28.18
C GLN A 188 10.32 17.91 27.17
N ARG A 189 10.07 19.09 26.58
CA ARG A 189 11.05 19.77 25.72
C ARG A 189 12.34 20.06 26.47
N GLN A 190 12.27 20.54 27.71
CA GLN A 190 13.47 20.83 28.51
C GLN A 190 14.29 19.57 28.79
N GLU A 191 13.65 18.44 29.06
CA GLU A 191 14.35 17.16 29.25
C GLU A 191 15.01 16.67 27.96
N ILE A 192 14.35 16.81 26.81
CA ILE A 192 14.93 16.52 25.49
C ILE A 192 16.20 17.36 25.26
N LEU A 193 16.10 18.68 25.45
CA LEU A 193 17.21 19.62 25.20
C LEU A 193 18.41 19.41 26.15
N LYS A 194 18.18 18.91 27.38
CA LYS A 194 19.27 18.56 28.31
C LYS A 194 19.95 17.24 27.98
N ARG A 195 19.17 16.27 27.49
CA ARG A 195 19.63 14.91 27.29
C ARG A 195 20.37 14.73 25.95
N GLU A 196 19.89 15.40 24.91
CA GLU A 196 20.34 15.17 23.54
C GLU A 196 21.40 16.19 23.10
N LYS A 197 22.34 15.77 22.24
CA LYS A 197 23.31 16.68 21.62
C LYS A 197 22.75 17.27 20.33
N LEU A 198 23.31 18.41 19.90
CA LEU A 198 22.89 19.12 18.69
C LEU A 198 23.06 18.30 17.39
N LEU A 199 24.14 17.51 17.32
CA LEU A 199 24.56 16.72 16.15
C LEU A 199 24.69 15.21 16.46
N ASP A 200 23.95 14.67 17.45
CA ASP A 200 24.14 13.27 17.87
C ASP A 200 23.75 12.24 16.80
N ASP A 201 24.45 11.10 16.76
CA ASP A 201 24.22 9.95 15.86
C ASP A 201 23.06 9.02 16.31
N CYS A 202 22.25 9.44 17.29
CA CYS A 202 21.33 8.55 17.98
C CYS A 202 19.87 8.73 17.55
N ASN A 203 19.34 7.71 16.84
CA ASN A 203 17.94 7.29 16.68
C ASN A 203 16.88 8.29 16.13
N HIS A 204 17.15 9.59 16.04
CA HIS A 204 16.18 10.60 15.63
C HIS A 204 16.80 11.72 14.78
N ILE A 205 15.96 12.51 14.10
CA ILE A 205 16.38 13.74 13.42
C ILE A 205 17.14 14.65 14.41
N PRO A 206 18.38 15.09 14.10
CA PRO A 206 19.20 15.90 15.00
C PRO A 206 18.48 17.14 15.52
N LEU A 207 18.79 17.57 16.75
CA LEU A 207 18.20 18.79 17.31
C LEU A 207 18.49 20.01 16.43
N LEU A 208 19.69 20.08 15.83
CA LEU A 208 20.06 21.17 14.93
C LEU A 208 19.15 21.27 13.69
N ALA A 209 18.48 20.19 13.29
CA ALA A 209 17.49 20.26 12.22
C ALA A 209 16.26 21.07 12.60
N TYR A 210 16.03 21.39 13.89
CA TYR A 210 14.96 22.24 14.40
C TYR A 210 15.47 23.63 14.83
N LEU A 211 16.59 24.08 14.25
CA LEU A 211 17.27 25.33 14.63
C LEU A 211 16.32 26.52 14.80
N GLU A 212 15.28 26.60 13.97
CA GLU A 212 14.30 27.69 13.96
C GLU A 212 13.49 27.84 15.26
N VAL A 213 13.44 26.81 16.10
CA VAL A 213 12.66 26.80 17.36
C VAL A 213 13.51 26.44 18.58
N LEU A 214 14.84 26.45 18.44
CA LEU A 214 15.74 26.20 19.57
C LEU A 214 15.93 27.49 20.41
N PRO A 215 16.02 27.39 21.75
CA PRO A 215 16.25 28.56 22.60
C PRO A 215 17.59 29.23 22.32
N SER A 216 17.62 30.56 22.34
CA SER A 216 18.85 31.36 22.15
C SER A 216 19.94 31.10 23.20
N MET A 217 19.56 30.56 24.36
CA MET A 217 20.46 30.27 25.49
C MET A 217 21.19 28.92 25.37
N LEU A 218 20.83 28.05 24.41
CA LEU A 218 21.47 26.74 24.20
C LEU A 218 22.79 26.82 23.41
N TYR A 219 23.16 28.02 22.93
CA TYR A 219 24.29 28.22 22.03
C TYR A 219 25.59 28.45 22.83
N VAL A 220 26.50 27.49 22.73
CA VAL A 220 27.88 27.54 23.25
C VAL A 220 28.70 28.58 22.46
N GLU A 221 29.81 29.07 23.01
CA GLU A 221 30.85 29.80 22.24
C GLU A 221 31.21 29.00 20.95
N ASN A 222 31.25 29.67 19.78
CA ASN A 222 31.42 29.11 18.41
C ASN A 222 30.17 28.54 17.69
N HIS A 223 28.98 29.09 17.95
CA HIS A 223 27.72 28.64 17.34
C HIS A 223 27.62 28.78 15.81
N GLU A 224 28.05 29.91 15.24
CA GLU A 224 28.02 30.14 13.78
C GLU A 224 28.88 29.12 13.03
N ASP A 225 30.09 28.88 13.53
CA ASP A 225 31.02 27.88 12.98
C ASP A 225 30.41 26.48 12.95
N MET A 226 29.66 26.10 13.98
CA MET A 226 29.00 24.78 14.04
C MET A 226 27.87 24.68 13.01
N ILE A 227 27.05 25.72 12.87
CA ILE A 227 25.99 25.78 11.85
C ILE A 227 26.62 25.67 10.46
N VAL A 228 27.63 26.50 10.17
CA VAL A 228 28.32 26.54 8.87
C VAL A 228 28.97 25.20 8.53
N LYS A 229 29.59 24.52 9.51
CA LYS A 229 30.15 23.16 9.32
C LYS A 229 29.10 22.08 9.06
N SER A 230 27.86 22.33 9.46
CA SER A 230 26.74 21.38 9.32
C SER A 230 25.94 21.62 8.03
N LEU A 231 26.24 22.68 7.28
CA LEU A 231 25.61 22.92 5.98
C LEU A 231 26.07 21.89 4.96
N ASP A 232 25.14 21.45 4.13
CA ASP A 232 25.45 20.56 3.02
C ASP A 232 26.38 21.26 2.02
N ASN A 233 27.39 20.53 1.58
CA ASN A 233 28.42 21.09 0.70
C ASN A 233 27.92 21.35 -0.72
N ILE A 234 26.90 20.60 -1.16
CA ILE A 234 26.35 20.60 -2.50
C ILE A 234 25.28 21.70 -2.62
N ASP A 235 24.24 21.63 -1.77
CA ASP A 235 23.06 22.50 -1.91
C ASP A 235 23.04 23.68 -0.95
N GLY A 236 23.86 23.68 0.12
CA GLY A 236 23.90 24.76 1.12
C GLY A 236 22.80 24.72 2.17
N SER A 237 22.01 23.64 2.21
CA SER A 237 20.92 23.43 3.16
C SER A 237 21.42 22.98 4.53
N LEU A 238 20.60 23.23 5.55
CA LEU A 238 20.71 22.58 6.85
C LEU A 238 19.72 21.40 6.90
N PHE A 239 20.22 20.18 6.72
CA PHE A 239 19.46 18.92 6.69
C PHE A 239 18.28 18.89 5.69
N GLN A 240 18.44 19.49 4.50
CA GLN A 240 17.39 19.61 3.48
C GLN A 240 16.10 20.32 3.98
N SER A 241 16.16 21.01 5.13
CA SER A 241 14.99 21.66 5.74
C SER A 241 15.00 23.15 5.42
N PRO A 242 14.01 23.67 4.67
CA PRO A 242 13.91 25.09 4.39
C PRO A 242 13.75 25.96 5.63
N SER A 243 12.94 25.54 6.62
CA SER A 243 12.82 26.29 7.89
C SER A 243 14.14 26.39 8.65
N ALA A 244 14.89 25.28 8.75
CA ALA A 244 16.16 25.26 9.47
C ALA A 244 17.21 26.10 8.73
N THR A 245 17.21 26.04 7.40
CA THR A 245 18.11 26.82 6.54
C THR A 245 17.79 28.32 6.59
N ALA A 246 16.51 28.70 6.65
CA ALA A 246 16.09 30.09 6.88
C ALA A 246 16.60 30.61 8.22
N SER A 247 16.48 29.82 9.29
CA SER A 247 17.06 30.19 10.59
C SER A 247 18.58 30.26 10.57
N ALA A 248 19.24 29.33 9.88
CA ALA A 248 20.69 29.35 9.72
C ALA A 248 21.15 30.62 8.99
N PHE A 249 20.42 31.03 7.95
CA PHE A 249 20.69 32.28 7.23
C PHE A 249 20.48 33.52 8.11
N MET A 250 19.38 33.59 8.89
CA MET A 250 19.12 34.70 9.80
C MET A 250 20.25 34.90 10.83
N ILE A 251 20.88 33.80 11.28
CA ILE A 251 21.99 33.82 12.23
C ILE A 251 23.32 34.14 11.55
N THR A 252 23.66 33.43 10.46
CA THR A 252 25.03 33.42 9.90
C THR A 252 25.23 34.31 8.68
N ARG A 253 24.13 34.76 8.04
CA ARG A 253 24.12 35.45 6.74
C ARG A 253 24.91 34.71 5.65
N ASN A 254 25.00 33.38 5.74
CA ASN A 254 25.76 32.56 4.81
C ASN A 254 25.15 32.57 3.40
N ALA A 255 25.96 32.88 2.39
CA ALA A 255 25.51 32.98 0.99
C ALA A 255 24.96 31.66 0.41
N LYS A 256 25.44 30.50 0.89
CA LYS A 256 24.93 29.19 0.43
C LYS A 256 23.50 28.95 0.91
N CYS A 257 23.18 29.30 2.17
CA CYS A 257 21.82 29.21 2.69
C CYS A 257 20.87 30.09 1.86
N LEU A 258 21.30 31.31 1.52
CA LEU A 258 20.49 32.22 0.69
C LEU A 258 20.25 31.67 -0.71
N ALA A 259 21.29 31.11 -1.35
CA ALA A 259 21.18 30.49 -2.66
C ALA A 259 20.20 29.30 -2.65
N TYR A 260 20.27 28.46 -1.61
CA TYR A 260 19.34 27.36 -1.39
C TYR A 260 17.88 27.84 -1.29
N LEU A 261 17.60 28.84 -0.44
CA LEU A 261 16.23 29.33 -0.23
C LEU A 261 15.65 29.97 -1.49
N ARG A 262 16.44 30.76 -2.22
CA ARG A 262 16.03 31.34 -3.51
C ARG A 262 15.71 30.26 -4.55
N ASN A 263 16.55 29.22 -4.61
CA ASN A 263 16.32 28.10 -5.51
C ASN A 263 15.04 27.32 -5.15
N ALA A 264 14.81 27.08 -3.85
CA ALA A 264 13.61 26.41 -3.37
C ALA A 264 12.32 27.15 -3.77
N ILE A 265 12.27 28.47 -3.60
CA ILE A 265 11.13 29.30 -4.02
C ILE A 265 10.94 29.25 -5.54
N GLN A 266 12.04 29.38 -6.31
CA GLN A 266 11.98 29.40 -7.76
C GLN A 266 11.52 28.05 -8.36
N ARG A 267 11.94 26.93 -7.77
CA ARG A 267 11.65 25.58 -8.28
C ARG A 267 10.31 25.02 -7.79
N CYS A 268 9.69 25.59 -6.76
CA CYS A 268 8.45 25.07 -6.17
C CYS A 268 7.27 26.03 -6.41
N PRO A 269 6.55 25.94 -7.54
CA PRO A 269 5.56 26.95 -7.94
C PRO A 269 4.35 27.04 -7.01
N ASN A 270 4.03 25.97 -6.27
CA ASN A 270 2.92 25.93 -5.33
C ASN A 270 3.33 26.23 -3.87
N GLY A 271 4.59 26.63 -3.65
CA GLY A 271 5.17 26.83 -2.32
C GLY A 271 6.19 25.74 -1.95
N VAL A 272 7.09 26.08 -1.03
CA VAL A 272 8.24 25.25 -0.65
C VAL A 272 7.80 24.07 0.24
N PRO A 273 8.26 22.83 -0.02
CA PRO A 273 7.97 21.65 0.81
C PRO A 273 8.77 21.60 2.12
N GLN A 274 8.48 20.63 2.99
CA GLN A 274 9.26 20.41 4.24
C GLN A 274 10.70 19.94 4.00
N LYS A 275 10.96 19.37 2.82
CA LYS A 275 12.23 18.77 2.41
C LYS A 275 12.54 19.19 0.98
N TYR A 276 13.71 19.78 0.77
CA TYR A 276 14.21 20.17 -0.56
C TYR A 276 15.75 20.08 -0.58
N PRO A 277 16.39 19.74 -1.71
CA PRO A 277 15.81 19.16 -2.90
C PRO A 277 15.32 17.72 -2.67
N LEU A 278 14.36 17.30 -3.48
CA LEU A 278 13.85 15.93 -3.58
C LEU A 278 14.39 15.28 -4.86
N ASN A 279 14.44 13.95 -4.85
CA ASN A 279 14.72 13.21 -6.07
C ASN A 279 13.53 13.36 -7.05
N GLU A 280 13.78 13.96 -8.21
CA GLU A 280 12.74 14.21 -9.21
C GLU A 280 12.15 12.93 -9.80
N GLU A 281 12.96 11.88 -10.00
CA GLU A 281 12.47 10.57 -10.45
C GLU A 281 11.59 9.90 -9.39
N LEU A 282 11.90 10.08 -8.10
CA LEU A 282 11.03 9.58 -7.03
C LEU A 282 9.64 10.23 -7.11
N ILE A 283 9.55 11.54 -7.35
CA ILE A 283 8.26 12.22 -7.52
C ILE A 283 7.49 11.64 -8.71
N LYS A 284 8.17 11.46 -9.86
CA LYS A 284 7.59 10.89 -11.07
C LYS A 284 7.06 9.47 -10.83
N LEU A 285 7.89 8.60 -10.27
CA LEU A 285 7.54 7.20 -9.98
C LEU A 285 6.43 7.10 -8.95
N SER A 286 6.42 7.92 -7.89
CA SER A 286 5.34 7.91 -6.91
C SER A 286 4.00 8.34 -7.50
N MET A 287 3.98 9.32 -8.42
CA MET A 287 2.74 9.68 -9.13
C MET A 287 2.24 8.53 -10.02
N VAL A 288 3.12 7.91 -10.79
CA VAL A 288 2.80 6.71 -11.59
C VAL A 288 2.26 5.60 -10.69
N ASN A 289 2.90 5.38 -9.54
CA ASN A 289 2.52 4.36 -8.57
C ASN A 289 1.09 4.58 -8.08
N VAL A 290 0.73 5.81 -7.74
CA VAL A 290 -0.64 6.14 -7.32
C VAL A 290 -1.63 5.85 -8.44
N ILE A 291 -1.38 6.34 -9.65
CA ILE A 291 -2.29 6.20 -10.81
C ILE A 291 -2.55 4.74 -11.15
N GLU A 292 -1.50 3.91 -11.18
CA GLU A 292 -1.65 2.48 -11.46
C GLU A 292 -2.43 1.77 -10.36
N ASN A 293 -2.07 2.01 -9.10
CA ASN A 293 -2.65 1.26 -7.99
C ASN A 293 -4.08 1.68 -7.67
N ILE A 294 -4.53 2.90 -7.95
CA ILE A 294 -5.96 3.30 -7.83
C ILE A 294 -6.82 2.87 -9.04
N GLY A 295 -6.25 2.13 -9.99
CA GLY A 295 -6.98 1.55 -11.12
C GLY A 295 -7.24 2.51 -12.27
N LEU A 296 -6.40 3.54 -12.44
CA LEU A 296 -6.48 4.49 -13.55
C LEU A 296 -5.41 4.26 -14.62
N GLY A 297 -4.50 3.28 -14.44
CA GLY A 297 -3.38 3.03 -15.36
C GLY A 297 -3.77 2.90 -16.84
N GLU A 298 -4.93 2.29 -17.16
CA GLU A 298 -5.43 2.16 -18.53
C GLU A 298 -5.72 3.50 -19.21
N PHE A 299 -6.12 4.51 -18.43
CA PHE A 299 -6.33 5.84 -18.98
C PHE A 299 -5.00 6.55 -19.22
N PHE A 300 -3.97 6.32 -18.42
CA PHE A 300 -2.70 7.07 -18.48
C PHE A 300 -1.53 6.29 -19.11
N GLY A 301 -1.81 5.20 -19.83
CA GLY A 301 -0.81 4.25 -20.32
C GLY A 301 0.38 4.89 -21.05
N SER A 302 0.12 5.81 -21.98
CA SER A 302 1.18 6.51 -22.74
C SER A 302 2.04 7.43 -21.87
N ASP A 303 1.44 8.10 -20.89
CA ASP A 303 2.17 9.00 -19.98
C ASP A 303 3.07 8.18 -19.04
N ILE A 304 2.53 7.07 -18.52
CA ILE A 304 3.25 6.13 -17.66
C ILE A 304 4.44 5.54 -18.40
N GLU A 305 4.22 5.04 -19.62
CA GLU A 305 5.30 4.43 -20.42
C GLU A 305 6.42 5.43 -20.72
N HIS A 306 6.08 6.68 -21.00
CA HIS A 306 7.07 7.73 -21.23
C HIS A 306 7.93 8.00 -19.99
N VAL A 307 7.32 8.08 -18.79
CA VAL A 307 8.05 8.26 -17.52
C VAL A 307 8.96 7.06 -17.26
N LEU A 308 8.46 5.83 -17.41
CA LEU A 308 9.25 4.62 -17.18
C LEU A 308 10.42 4.50 -18.15
N GLN A 309 10.22 4.88 -19.42
CA GLN A 309 11.31 4.88 -20.41
C GLN A 309 12.42 5.88 -20.06
N GLN A 310 12.09 7.04 -19.48
CA GLN A 310 13.12 7.98 -19.00
C GLN A 310 13.92 7.40 -17.84
N VAL A 311 13.23 6.84 -16.85
CA VAL A 311 13.87 6.18 -15.68
C VAL A 311 14.72 4.99 -16.12
N TYR A 312 14.31 4.26 -17.15
CA TYR A 312 15.12 3.16 -17.68
C TYR A 312 16.43 3.64 -18.32
N ARG A 313 16.42 4.80 -19.00
CA ARG A 313 17.63 5.37 -19.62
C ARG A 313 18.63 5.89 -18.60
N SER A 314 18.17 6.55 -17.53
CA SER A 314 19.06 7.05 -16.47
C SER A 314 19.76 5.93 -15.70
N TYR A 315 19.17 4.74 -15.70
CA TYR A 315 19.72 3.53 -15.08
C TYR A 315 21.04 3.05 -15.69
N GLU A 316 21.30 3.35 -16.96
CA GLU A 316 22.55 2.97 -17.65
C GLU A 316 23.71 3.94 -17.37
N GLU A 317 23.44 5.07 -16.71
CA GLU A 317 24.36 6.21 -16.62
C GLU A 317 24.84 6.55 -15.19
N GLU A 318 24.34 5.89 -14.13
CA GLU A 318 24.64 6.28 -12.74
C GLU A 318 26.10 5.98 -12.31
N ASN A 319 26.91 7.05 -12.17
CA ASN A 319 28.09 7.07 -11.31
C ASN A 319 27.67 7.34 -9.85
N ILE A 320 28.17 6.53 -8.90
CA ILE A 320 27.81 6.64 -7.49
C ILE A 320 28.73 7.66 -6.80
N GLU A 321 28.27 8.90 -6.62
CA GLU A 321 28.83 9.79 -5.60
C GLU A 321 28.26 9.43 -4.21
N ARG A 322 29.08 9.59 -3.16
CA ARG A 322 28.63 9.41 -1.77
C ARG A 322 27.63 10.51 -1.40
N MET A 323 26.39 10.13 -1.10
CA MET A 323 25.32 11.03 -0.65
C MET A 323 25.06 10.92 0.86
N PRO A 324 24.53 11.96 1.53
CA PRO A 324 24.10 11.87 2.93
C PRO A 324 23.01 10.82 3.16
N ILE A 325 22.89 10.29 4.38
CA ILE A 325 21.99 9.16 4.69
C ILE A 325 20.50 9.42 4.41
N SER A 326 20.05 10.68 4.55
CA SER A 326 18.67 11.09 4.24
C SER A 326 18.34 11.05 2.75
N TYR A 327 19.36 11.17 1.89
CA TYR A 327 19.25 10.97 0.45
C TYR A 327 19.25 9.48 0.10
N LEU A 328 19.96 8.65 0.87
CA LEU A 328 20.00 7.19 0.65
C LEU A 328 18.64 6.52 0.88
N ALA A 329 17.85 6.98 1.85
CA ALA A 329 16.50 6.46 2.06
C ALA A 329 15.55 6.77 0.87
N ASP A 330 15.56 8.01 0.37
CA ASP A 330 14.79 8.40 -0.82
C ASP A 330 15.30 7.68 -2.07
N LYS A 331 16.62 7.50 -2.18
CA LYS A 331 17.23 6.72 -3.26
C LYS A 331 16.76 5.26 -3.23
N LEU A 332 16.75 4.62 -2.06
CA LEU A 332 16.26 3.26 -1.91
C LEU A 332 14.77 3.14 -2.25
N HIS A 333 13.96 4.15 -1.88
CA HIS A 333 12.56 4.22 -2.27
C HIS A 333 12.40 4.32 -3.79
N LYS A 334 13.15 5.23 -4.44
CA LYS A 334 13.20 5.37 -5.90
C LYS A 334 13.59 4.06 -6.57
N ASP A 335 14.72 3.48 -6.17
CA ASP A 335 15.31 2.31 -6.83
C ASP A 335 14.41 1.09 -6.71
N SER A 336 13.75 0.90 -5.55
CA SER A 336 12.76 -0.17 -5.36
C SER A 336 11.50 0.01 -6.21
N LEU A 337 10.96 1.24 -6.31
CA LEU A 337 9.84 1.55 -7.20
C LEU A 337 10.22 1.35 -8.67
N ALA A 338 11.37 1.88 -9.10
CA ALA A 338 11.89 1.75 -10.45
C ALA A 338 12.06 0.28 -10.83
N PHE A 339 12.75 -0.51 -10.00
CA PHE A 339 12.93 -1.94 -10.20
C PHE A 339 11.59 -2.66 -10.39
N ARG A 340 10.63 -2.43 -9.48
CA ARG A 340 9.32 -3.09 -9.53
C ARG A 340 8.57 -2.72 -10.82
N MET A 341 8.44 -1.44 -11.12
CA MET A 341 7.68 -0.95 -12.27
C MET A 341 8.29 -1.36 -13.61
N LEU A 342 9.60 -1.19 -13.76
CA LEU A 342 10.32 -1.57 -14.98
C LEU A 342 10.20 -3.08 -15.23
N ARG A 343 10.36 -3.90 -14.19
CA ARG A 343 10.21 -5.35 -14.28
C ARG A 343 8.78 -5.76 -14.64
N MET A 344 7.75 -5.11 -14.08
CA MET A 344 6.35 -5.35 -14.48
C MET A 344 6.06 -4.97 -15.94
N ARG A 345 6.84 -4.07 -16.55
CA ARG A 345 6.71 -3.67 -17.97
C ARG A 345 7.50 -4.53 -18.95
N GLY A 346 8.32 -5.45 -18.44
CA GLY A 346 9.12 -6.36 -19.25
C GLY A 346 10.58 -5.96 -19.42
N HIS A 347 11.03 -4.90 -18.74
CA HIS A 347 12.44 -4.50 -18.77
C HIS A 347 13.30 -5.44 -17.92
N THR A 348 14.46 -5.79 -18.46
CA THR A 348 15.50 -6.50 -17.71
C THR A 348 16.22 -5.52 -16.79
N VAL A 349 16.00 -5.68 -15.47
CA VAL A 349 16.63 -4.89 -14.41
C VAL A 349 17.30 -5.83 -13.40
N SER A 350 18.51 -5.49 -12.95
CA SER A 350 19.26 -6.30 -11.97
C SER A 350 18.78 -6.03 -10.55
N PRO A 351 18.63 -7.04 -9.67
CA PRO A 351 18.33 -6.83 -8.25
C PRO A 351 19.30 -5.88 -7.53
N ARG A 352 20.58 -5.91 -7.92
CA ARG A 352 21.64 -5.05 -7.35
C ARG A 352 21.36 -3.57 -7.41
N SER A 353 20.52 -3.15 -8.35
CA SER A 353 20.10 -1.77 -8.52
C SER A 353 19.44 -1.14 -7.31
N PHE A 354 18.76 -1.93 -6.48
CA PHE A 354 18.14 -1.46 -5.25
C PHE A 354 18.62 -2.28 -4.04
N CYS A 355 19.03 -3.54 -4.20
CA CYS A 355 19.57 -4.36 -3.12
C CYS A 355 20.95 -3.90 -2.61
N TRP A 356 21.52 -2.82 -3.13
CA TRP A 356 22.78 -2.23 -2.65
C TRP A 356 22.76 -1.94 -1.14
N PHE A 357 21.59 -1.62 -0.56
CA PHE A 357 21.45 -1.32 0.87
C PHE A 357 21.81 -2.50 1.77
N LEU A 358 21.72 -3.74 1.29
CA LEU A 358 22.11 -4.93 2.07
C LEU A 358 23.59 -4.90 2.45
N ASN A 359 24.42 -4.32 1.59
CA ASN A 359 25.86 -4.19 1.80
C ASN A 359 26.26 -2.88 2.50
N ASP A 360 25.29 -2.01 2.81
CA ASP A 360 25.54 -0.73 3.47
C ASP A 360 25.02 -0.74 4.92
N GLN A 361 25.94 -0.97 5.87
CA GLN A 361 25.59 -1.08 7.30
C GLN A 361 24.93 0.19 7.85
N GLU A 362 25.32 1.36 7.34
CA GLU A 362 24.79 2.64 7.79
C GLU A 362 23.30 2.77 7.44
N THR A 363 22.94 2.50 6.18
CA THR A 363 21.55 2.48 5.70
C THR A 363 20.70 1.46 6.46
N ARG A 364 21.22 0.24 6.70
CA ARG A 364 20.49 -0.77 7.50
C ARG A 364 20.21 -0.32 8.92
N ASN A 365 21.23 0.20 9.61
CA ASN A 365 21.07 0.77 10.95
C ASN A 365 20.05 1.92 10.94
N HIS A 366 20.03 2.73 9.89
CA HIS A 366 19.08 3.83 9.74
C HIS A 366 17.64 3.32 9.58
N LEU A 367 17.41 2.31 8.75
CA LEU A 367 16.10 1.66 8.58
C LEU A 367 15.60 1.05 9.89
N GLU A 368 16.43 0.27 10.59
CA GLU A 368 16.10 -0.37 11.86
C GLU A 368 15.72 0.62 12.97
N ARG A 369 16.43 1.76 13.03
CA ARG A 369 16.19 2.80 14.05
C ARG A 369 14.96 3.66 13.74
N ASN A 370 14.58 3.75 12.47
CA ASN A 370 13.54 4.65 11.96
C ASN A 370 12.40 3.90 11.27
N THR A 371 12.15 2.64 11.67
CA THR A 371 11.16 1.76 11.03
C THR A 371 9.80 2.43 10.82
N ASP A 372 9.29 3.16 11.82
CA ASP A 372 7.96 3.77 11.73
C ASP A 372 7.91 5.03 10.85
N SER A 373 9.00 5.79 10.72
CA SER A 373 9.06 6.96 9.83
C SER A 373 9.45 6.57 8.40
N LEU A 374 10.18 5.47 8.22
CA LEU A 374 10.63 4.95 6.93
C LEU A 374 9.84 3.72 6.46
N PHE A 375 8.69 3.43 7.07
CA PHE A 375 7.91 2.24 6.78
C PHE A 375 7.55 2.10 5.29
N LEU A 376 7.33 3.22 4.59
CA LEU A 376 7.04 3.23 3.15
C LEU A 376 8.23 2.79 2.29
N VAL A 377 9.45 3.18 2.69
CA VAL A 377 10.67 2.73 2.01
C VAL A 377 10.83 1.23 2.20
N ILE A 378 10.67 0.75 3.44
CA ILE A 378 10.74 -0.68 3.79
C ILE A 378 9.66 -1.47 3.04
N LEU A 379 8.44 -0.93 2.97
CA LEU A 379 7.32 -1.53 2.25
C LEU A 379 7.57 -1.57 0.73
N SER A 380 8.14 -0.51 0.15
CA SER A 380 8.50 -0.46 -1.27
C SER A 380 9.55 -1.50 -1.62
N VAL A 381 10.57 -1.67 -0.77
CA VAL A 381 11.59 -2.73 -0.91
C VAL A 381 10.92 -4.10 -0.79
N ASN A 382 10.07 -4.33 0.23
CA ASN A 382 9.35 -5.59 0.38
C ASN A 382 8.52 -5.93 -0.87
N ARG A 383 7.77 -4.96 -1.39
CA ARG A 383 6.99 -5.08 -2.63
C ARG A 383 7.87 -5.34 -3.85
N ALA A 384 9.05 -4.73 -3.96
CA ALA A 384 9.96 -4.99 -5.07
C ALA A 384 10.38 -6.48 -5.11
N THR A 385 10.56 -7.11 -3.94
CA THR A 385 10.91 -8.53 -3.87
C THR A 385 9.79 -9.48 -4.33
N ASP A 386 8.54 -9.03 -4.49
CA ASP A 386 7.43 -9.85 -5.04
C ASP A 386 7.76 -10.39 -6.44
N LEU A 387 8.61 -9.69 -7.19
CA LEU A 387 8.94 -9.99 -8.58
C LEU A 387 10.26 -10.75 -8.73
N MET A 388 10.55 -11.62 -7.77
CA MET A 388 11.79 -12.41 -7.71
C MET A 388 11.82 -13.54 -8.74
N PHE A 389 12.96 -13.69 -9.40
CA PHE A 389 13.25 -14.77 -10.34
C PHE A 389 14.20 -15.83 -9.73
N PRO A 390 14.32 -17.02 -10.35
CA PRO A 390 15.19 -18.08 -9.87
C PRO A 390 16.66 -17.64 -9.83
N GLY A 391 17.32 -17.91 -8.70
CA GLY A 391 18.73 -17.58 -8.47
C GLY A 391 19.00 -16.16 -7.94
N GLU A 392 17.96 -15.33 -7.73
CA GLU A 392 18.11 -13.97 -7.19
C GLU A 392 18.16 -13.94 -5.66
N GLN A 393 19.21 -14.51 -5.05
CA GLN A 393 19.38 -14.62 -3.59
C GLN A 393 19.32 -13.26 -2.86
N GLU A 394 19.83 -12.19 -3.48
CA GLU A 394 19.79 -10.83 -2.92
C GLU A 394 18.35 -10.35 -2.65
N LEU A 395 17.36 -10.81 -3.43
CA LEU A 395 15.94 -10.49 -3.18
C LEU A 395 15.37 -11.31 -2.03
N GLU A 396 15.85 -12.54 -1.82
CA GLU A 396 15.43 -13.38 -0.68
C GLU A 396 15.89 -12.74 0.63
N GLU A 397 17.15 -12.34 0.69
CA GLU A 397 17.75 -11.62 1.81
C GLU A 397 17.05 -10.28 2.07
N ALA A 398 16.77 -9.50 1.01
CA ALA A 398 16.02 -8.25 1.13
C ALA A 398 14.61 -8.49 1.68
N ARG A 399 13.90 -9.53 1.19
CA ARG A 399 12.53 -9.83 1.63
C ARG A 399 12.51 -10.25 3.10
N GLU A 400 13.43 -11.12 3.53
CA GLU A 400 13.55 -11.53 4.93
C GLU A 400 13.81 -10.32 5.83
N TYR A 401 14.78 -9.49 5.45
CA TYR A 401 15.14 -8.29 6.19
C TYR A 401 13.95 -7.32 6.34
N THR A 402 13.29 -6.95 5.25
CA THR A 402 12.19 -5.98 5.31
C THR A 402 10.95 -6.52 6.00
N ARG A 403 10.65 -7.82 5.84
CA ARG A 403 9.49 -8.43 6.50
C ARG A 403 9.65 -8.38 8.03
N ASN A 404 10.84 -8.70 8.54
CA ASN A 404 11.15 -8.62 9.96
C ASN A 404 10.97 -7.20 10.52
N LEU A 405 11.36 -6.17 9.75
CA LEU A 405 11.14 -4.78 10.14
C LEU A 405 9.67 -4.38 10.11
N LEU A 406 8.92 -4.79 9.08
CA LEU A 406 7.49 -4.51 8.97
C LEU A 406 6.68 -5.18 10.08
N GLU A 407 7.04 -6.39 10.49
CA GLU A 407 6.42 -7.09 11.63
C GLU A 407 6.68 -6.41 12.98
N GLN A 408 7.79 -5.69 13.11
CA GLN A 408 8.16 -4.93 14.31
C GLN A 408 7.59 -3.51 14.30
N SER A 409 7.13 -3.02 13.15
CA SER A 409 6.65 -1.65 13.00
C SER A 409 5.36 -1.42 13.80
N ARG A 410 5.28 -0.26 14.44
CA ARG A 410 4.07 0.27 15.10
C ARG A 410 3.48 1.41 14.26
N SER A 411 3.63 1.31 12.94
CA SER A 411 3.26 2.37 12.00
C SER A 411 1.76 2.67 12.05
N ILE A 412 1.43 3.92 11.69
CA ILE A 412 0.05 4.39 11.51
C ILE A 412 -0.73 3.55 10.49
N ASP A 413 -0.04 2.99 9.49
CA ASP A 413 -0.68 2.23 8.42
C ASP A 413 -0.62 0.71 8.65
N GLU A 414 -1.08 0.29 9.83
CA GLU A 414 -1.18 -1.12 10.18
C GLU A 414 -2.02 -1.90 9.17
N ARG A 415 -3.01 -1.26 8.52
CA ARG A 415 -3.86 -1.92 7.52
C ARG A 415 -3.07 -2.29 6.27
N MET A 416 -2.31 -1.36 5.68
CA MET A 416 -1.51 -1.66 4.50
C MET A 416 -0.41 -2.67 4.80
N ILE A 417 0.29 -2.53 5.94
CA ILE A 417 1.34 -3.47 6.36
C ILE A 417 0.74 -4.87 6.58
N LYS A 418 -0.39 -4.96 7.28
CA LYS A 418 -1.08 -6.23 7.53
C LYS A 418 -1.58 -6.86 6.23
N HIS A 419 -2.10 -6.08 5.30
CA HIS A 419 -2.48 -6.58 3.97
C HIS A 419 -1.27 -7.18 3.24
N GLU A 420 -0.15 -6.45 3.25
CA GLU A 420 1.08 -6.86 2.58
C GLU A 420 1.63 -8.17 3.14
N LEU A 421 1.70 -8.29 4.47
CA LEU A 421 2.25 -9.45 5.16
C LEU A 421 1.30 -10.66 5.19
N SER A 422 -0.01 -10.42 5.20
CA SER A 422 -0.99 -11.50 5.35
C SER A 422 -1.30 -12.24 4.05
N THR A 423 -1.20 -11.57 2.90
CA THR A 423 -1.58 -12.13 1.60
C THR A 423 -0.48 -11.83 0.59
N PRO A 424 0.21 -12.82 0.00
CA PRO A 424 1.24 -12.57 -1.01
C PRO A 424 0.68 -11.85 -2.23
N TRP A 425 1.47 -11.01 -2.91
CA TRP A 425 1.02 -10.24 -4.09
C TRP A 425 0.41 -11.11 -5.20
N ILE A 426 0.92 -12.32 -5.40
CA ILE A 426 0.40 -13.26 -6.40
C ILE A 426 -1.00 -13.78 -6.04
N ALA A 427 -1.41 -13.73 -4.77
CA ALA A 427 -2.74 -14.15 -4.32
C ALA A 427 -3.75 -12.99 -4.19
N ARG A 428 -3.39 -11.78 -4.64
CA ARG A 428 -4.26 -10.58 -4.57
C ARG A 428 -4.93 -10.28 -5.91
N LEU A 429 -6.23 -10.03 -5.87
CA LEU A 429 -7.05 -9.66 -7.02
C LEU A 429 -6.97 -8.16 -7.29
N ARG A 430 -6.76 -7.80 -8.56
CA ARG A 430 -6.46 -6.44 -9.03
C ARG A 430 -7.55 -5.44 -8.61
N HIS A 431 -8.81 -5.77 -8.84
CA HIS A 431 -9.93 -4.85 -8.53
C HIS A 431 -10.04 -4.55 -7.03
N LEU A 432 -9.78 -5.54 -6.16
CA LEU A 432 -9.80 -5.33 -4.71
C LEU A 432 -8.60 -4.52 -4.21
N ASP A 433 -7.42 -4.75 -4.77
CA ASP A 433 -6.25 -3.91 -4.49
C ASP A 433 -6.54 -2.46 -4.92
N HIS A 434 -7.16 -2.23 -6.09
CA HIS A 434 -7.57 -0.87 -6.49
C HIS A 434 -8.49 -0.21 -5.46
N ARG A 435 -9.49 -0.94 -4.95
CA ARG A 435 -10.36 -0.43 -3.89
C ARG A 435 -9.56 -0.02 -2.66
N MET A 436 -8.67 -0.88 -2.19
CA MET A 436 -7.84 -0.60 -1.01
C MET A 436 -7.03 0.68 -1.19
N TRP A 437 -6.40 0.88 -2.35
CA TRP A 437 -5.63 2.09 -2.63
C TRP A 437 -6.49 3.35 -2.76
N ILE A 438 -7.72 3.24 -3.28
CA ILE A 438 -8.67 4.37 -3.34
C ILE A 438 -9.14 4.77 -1.93
N GLU A 439 -9.36 3.79 -1.04
CA GLU A 439 -9.81 3.99 0.34
C GLU A 439 -8.66 4.40 1.29
N ASP A 440 -7.40 4.20 0.87
CA ASP A 440 -6.22 4.53 1.67
C ASP A 440 -5.85 6.03 1.62
N LYS A 441 -5.90 6.68 2.78
CA LYS A 441 -5.54 8.09 2.98
C LYS A 441 -4.02 8.34 2.88
N ASN A 442 -3.19 7.32 3.00
CA ASN A 442 -1.73 7.43 2.92
C ASN A 442 -1.16 7.01 1.57
N SER A 443 -2.03 6.66 0.61
CA SER A 443 -1.64 6.30 -0.76
C SER A 443 -0.83 7.38 -1.47
N ASN A 444 -0.97 8.65 -1.08
CA ASN A 444 -0.28 9.80 -1.68
C ASN A 444 1.04 10.20 -0.98
N VAL A 445 1.54 9.43 -0.01
CA VAL A 445 2.79 9.75 0.66
C VAL A 445 3.99 9.45 -0.26
N LEU A 446 4.89 10.42 -0.36
CA LEU A 446 6.10 10.40 -1.18
C LEU A 446 7.34 10.01 -0.37
N SER A 447 7.56 10.68 0.77
CA SER A 447 8.75 10.52 1.60
C SER A 447 8.48 10.95 3.05
N ALA A 448 9.39 10.59 3.96
CA ALA A 448 9.41 11.09 5.32
C ALA A 448 9.88 12.55 5.35
N GLY A 449 9.06 13.44 5.92
CA GLY A 449 9.43 14.82 6.19
C GLY A 449 9.97 15.01 7.61
N LYS A 450 10.29 16.25 7.95
CA LYS A 450 10.84 16.64 9.26
C LYS A 450 9.84 16.49 10.40
N ALA A 451 8.54 16.74 10.15
CA ALA A 451 7.49 16.68 11.17
C ALA A 451 6.29 15.82 10.73
N SER A 452 5.99 15.76 9.44
CA SER A 452 4.95 14.89 8.89
C SER A 452 5.43 14.23 7.60
N PHE A 453 4.58 13.39 7.02
CA PHE A 453 4.85 12.83 5.70
C PHE A 453 4.79 13.91 4.61
N LEU A 454 5.74 13.82 3.68
CA LEU A 454 5.71 14.59 2.45
C LEU A 454 4.76 13.90 1.48
N ARG A 455 3.78 14.62 0.95
CA ARG A 455 2.69 14.06 0.13
C ARG A 455 2.65 14.69 -1.25
N LEU A 456 2.13 13.95 -2.22
CA LEU A 456 1.71 14.51 -3.50
C LEU A 456 0.56 15.51 -3.28
N HIS A 457 0.54 16.57 -4.09
CA HIS A 457 -0.31 17.73 -3.89
C HIS A 457 -1.81 17.38 -3.96
N ASN A 458 -2.55 17.72 -2.89
CA ASN A 458 -3.97 17.35 -2.71
C ASN A 458 -4.87 17.72 -3.90
N ARG A 459 -4.62 18.86 -4.57
CA ARG A 459 -5.35 19.26 -5.78
C ARG A 459 -5.41 18.17 -6.87
N TYR A 460 -4.33 17.40 -7.05
CA TYR A 460 -4.24 16.36 -8.08
C TYR A 460 -4.77 15.04 -7.53
N ILE A 461 -4.36 14.69 -6.31
CA ILE A 461 -4.81 13.47 -5.64
C ILE A 461 -6.33 13.44 -5.49
N ASN A 462 -6.96 14.53 -5.06
CA ASN A 462 -8.42 14.60 -4.94
C ASN A 462 -9.14 14.40 -6.28
N LYS A 463 -8.57 14.92 -7.39
CA LYS A 463 -9.11 14.70 -8.74
C LYS A 463 -8.93 13.24 -9.18
N LEU A 464 -7.76 12.66 -8.94
CA LEU A 464 -7.46 11.26 -9.24
C LEU A 464 -8.36 10.31 -8.44
N THR A 465 -8.49 10.52 -7.13
CA THR A 465 -9.37 9.74 -6.26
C THR A 465 -10.82 9.86 -6.72
N TYR A 466 -11.30 11.07 -7.04
CA TYR A 466 -12.65 11.26 -7.59
C TYR A 466 -12.88 10.46 -8.88
N LEU A 467 -11.93 10.51 -9.82
CA LEU A 467 -12.00 9.74 -11.06
C LEU A 467 -11.96 8.22 -10.78
N ALA A 468 -11.09 7.78 -9.88
CA ALA A 468 -10.96 6.39 -9.50
C ALA A 468 -12.25 5.84 -8.86
N THR A 469 -12.90 6.62 -7.99
CA THR A 469 -14.21 6.26 -7.41
C THR A 469 -15.27 6.12 -8.49
N ARG A 470 -15.37 7.09 -9.42
CA ARG A 470 -16.33 7.04 -10.53
C ARG A 470 -16.09 5.83 -11.44
N ASN A 471 -14.83 5.59 -11.80
CA ASN A 471 -14.42 4.42 -12.58
C ASN A 471 -14.80 3.12 -11.85
N PHE A 472 -14.49 3.00 -10.56
CA PHE A 472 -14.80 1.81 -9.77
C PHE A 472 -16.30 1.51 -9.73
N LEU A 473 -17.14 2.52 -9.50
CA LEU A 473 -18.61 2.40 -9.50
C LEU A 473 -19.16 2.00 -10.88
N PHE A 474 -18.56 2.53 -11.96
CA PHE A 474 -18.91 2.13 -13.33
C PHE A 474 -18.58 0.65 -13.57
N ARG A 475 -17.38 0.20 -13.19
CA ARG A 475 -16.98 -1.22 -13.30
C ARG A 475 -17.90 -2.13 -12.50
N GLN A 476 -18.26 -1.74 -11.27
CA GLN A 476 -19.24 -2.47 -10.45
C GLN A 476 -20.57 -2.66 -11.17
N ALA A 477 -21.10 -1.61 -11.82
CA ALA A 477 -22.35 -1.70 -12.55
C ALA A 477 -22.25 -2.68 -13.73
N MET A 478 -21.14 -2.65 -14.47
CA MET A 478 -20.89 -3.58 -15.58
C MET A 478 -20.79 -5.03 -15.09
N TYR A 479 -20.04 -5.27 -14.00
CA TYR A 479 -19.90 -6.61 -13.44
C TYR A 479 -21.23 -7.19 -12.96
N ARG A 480 -22.09 -6.39 -12.32
CA ARG A 480 -23.43 -6.86 -11.93
C ARG A 480 -24.29 -7.23 -13.14
N SER A 481 -24.26 -6.42 -14.20
CA SER A 481 -25.00 -6.70 -15.44
C SER A 481 -24.56 -8.00 -16.09
N GLU A 482 -23.25 -8.25 -16.19
CA GLU A 482 -22.72 -9.50 -16.77
C GLU A 482 -23.00 -10.71 -15.88
N LEU A 483 -22.98 -10.55 -14.56
CA LEU A 483 -23.34 -11.61 -13.62
C LEU A 483 -24.81 -12.03 -13.78
N GLU A 484 -25.73 -11.08 -14.01
CA GLU A 484 -27.13 -11.37 -14.32
C GLU A 484 -27.27 -12.18 -15.62
N GLU A 485 -26.57 -11.78 -16.69
CA GLU A 485 -26.53 -12.53 -17.95
C GLU A 485 -25.97 -13.95 -17.77
N LEU A 486 -24.91 -14.09 -16.98
CA LEU A 486 -24.31 -15.39 -16.68
C LEU A 486 -25.28 -16.28 -15.90
N THR A 487 -25.99 -15.72 -14.93
CA THR A 487 -27.02 -16.44 -14.16
C THR A 487 -28.14 -16.95 -15.07
N ILE A 488 -28.55 -16.17 -16.08
CA ILE A 488 -29.53 -16.59 -17.09
C ILE A 488 -28.96 -17.74 -17.93
N TRP A 489 -27.68 -17.67 -18.32
CA TRP A 489 -27.02 -18.74 -19.09
C TRP A 489 -26.95 -20.06 -18.32
N VAL A 490 -26.61 -20.03 -17.02
CA VAL A 490 -26.57 -21.22 -16.15
C VAL A 490 -27.94 -21.91 -16.11
N ARG A 491 -29.01 -21.13 -15.93
CA ARG A 491 -30.40 -21.64 -15.94
C ARG A 491 -30.82 -22.18 -17.29
N LYS A 492 -30.45 -21.51 -18.38
CA LYS A 492 -30.79 -21.93 -19.76
C LYS A 492 -30.29 -23.35 -20.05
N TRP A 493 -29.09 -23.69 -19.57
CA TRP A 493 -28.50 -25.01 -19.80
C TRP A 493 -28.81 -26.02 -18.71
N GLY A 494 -29.54 -25.65 -17.65
CA GLY A 494 -29.90 -26.56 -16.56
C GLY A 494 -28.72 -26.94 -15.67
N LEU A 495 -27.63 -26.14 -15.66
CA LEU A 495 -26.44 -26.42 -14.84
C LEU A 495 -26.74 -26.29 -13.34
N ASN A 496 -27.69 -25.44 -12.96
CA ASN A 496 -28.18 -25.28 -11.60
C ASN A 496 -29.13 -26.41 -11.16
N ASP A 497 -29.64 -27.21 -12.10
CA ASP A 497 -30.62 -28.27 -11.83
C ASP A 497 -29.94 -29.64 -11.58
N ILE A 498 -28.61 -29.68 -11.69
CA ILE A 498 -27.77 -30.89 -11.56
C ILE A 498 -27.73 -31.43 -10.13
N GLY A 499 -28.03 -30.61 -9.11
CA GLY A 499 -28.28 -31.04 -7.74
C GLY A 499 -27.06 -31.48 -6.91
N PHE A 500 -26.00 -32.00 -7.54
CA PHE A 500 -24.74 -32.36 -6.90
C PHE A 500 -23.60 -31.36 -7.16
N GLY A 501 -23.61 -30.67 -8.30
CA GLY A 501 -22.58 -29.69 -8.65
C GLY A 501 -22.70 -28.42 -7.80
N ARG A 502 -21.55 -27.88 -7.36
CA ARG A 502 -21.53 -26.65 -6.57
C ARG A 502 -21.99 -25.44 -7.40
N GLU A 503 -22.99 -24.70 -6.93
CA GLU A 503 -23.44 -23.44 -7.55
C GLU A 503 -22.43 -22.33 -7.24
N LYS A 504 -21.36 -22.25 -8.05
CA LYS A 504 -20.26 -21.29 -7.86
C LYS A 504 -20.25 -20.18 -8.91
N THR A 505 -21.38 -19.91 -9.56
CA THR A 505 -21.50 -18.89 -10.64
C THR A 505 -20.93 -17.54 -10.22
N THR A 506 -21.36 -17.03 -9.06
CA THR A 506 -20.89 -15.75 -8.52
C THR A 506 -19.40 -15.77 -8.21
N TYR A 507 -18.87 -16.90 -7.73
CA TYR A 507 -17.45 -17.07 -7.37
C TYR A 507 -16.57 -17.10 -8.62
N CYS A 508 -16.95 -17.89 -9.63
CA CYS A 508 -16.26 -17.97 -10.90
C CYS A 508 -16.22 -16.61 -11.61
N TYR A 509 -17.35 -15.91 -11.67
CA TYR A 509 -17.40 -14.59 -12.30
C TYR A 509 -16.63 -13.54 -11.50
N PHE A 510 -16.75 -13.53 -10.17
CA PHE A 510 -15.94 -12.67 -9.32
C PHE A 510 -14.44 -12.88 -9.55
N ALA A 511 -13.95 -14.12 -9.51
CA ALA A 511 -12.52 -14.40 -9.65
C ALA A 511 -11.99 -14.00 -11.04
N THR A 512 -12.74 -14.29 -12.10
CA THR A 512 -12.33 -14.00 -13.48
C THR A 512 -12.43 -12.51 -13.83
N ALA A 513 -13.51 -11.82 -13.44
CA ALA A 513 -13.68 -10.40 -13.74
C ALA A 513 -12.74 -9.49 -12.94
N THR A 514 -12.44 -9.85 -11.68
CA THR A 514 -11.63 -8.98 -10.79
C THR A 514 -10.12 -9.17 -10.87
N SER A 515 -9.65 -10.21 -11.57
CA SER A 515 -8.22 -10.50 -11.76
C SER A 515 -7.62 -9.80 -13.00
N LEU A 516 -8.42 -9.60 -14.04
CA LEU A 516 -8.01 -9.01 -15.32
C LEU A 516 -8.02 -7.47 -15.32
N PRO A 517 -7.26 -6.82 -16.24
CA PRO A 517 -7.53 -5.44 -16.65
C PRO A 517 -8.99 -5.30 -17.11
N PHE A 518 -9.61 -4.13 -16.90
CA PHE A 518 -11.05 -3.97 -17.12
C PHE A 518 -11.48 -4.23 -18.57
N GLU A 519 -10.72 -3.71 -19.55
CA GLU A 519 -10.99 -3.95 -20.97
C GLU A 519 -11.00 -5.45 -21.29
N SER A 520 -10.00 -6.19 -20.80
CA SER A 520 -9.93 -7.65 -20.93
C SER A 520 -11.05 -8.36 -20.15
N ALA A 521 -11.41 -7.88 -18.96
CA ALA A 521 -12.47 -8.45 -18.13
C ALA A 521 -13.83 -8.39 -18.83
N ILE A 522 -14.19 -7.26 -19.44
CA ILE A 522 -15.44 -7.12 -20.21
C ILE A 522 -15.38 -7.93 -21.51
N LYS A 523 -14.21 -8.02 -22.14
CA LYS A 523 -14.05 -8.77 -23.39
C LYS A 523 -14.19 -10.29 -23.21
N VAL A 524 -13.50 -10.85 -22.22
CA VAL A 524 -13.39 -12.32 -22.06
C VAL A 524 -13.88 -12.86 -20.72
N GLY A 525 -14.03 -12.03 -19.69
CA GLY A 525 -14.33 -12.46 -18.32
C GLY A 525 -15.60 -13.31 -18.22
N LYS A 526 -16.69 -12.92 -18.88
CA LYS A 526 -17.93 -13.71 -18.92
C LYS A 526 -17.73 -15.09 -19.55
N LEU A 527 -16.95 -15.19 -20.63
CA LEU A 527 -16.63 -16.46 -21.28
C LEU A 527 -15.73 -17.34 -20.39
N THR A 528 -14.72 -16.74 -19.76
CA THR A 528 -13.87 -17.41 -18.76
C THR A 528 -14.70 -17.97 -17.61
N ALA A 529 -15.69 -17.20 -17.13
CA ALA A 529 -16.57 -17.65 -16.06
C ALA A 529 -17.46 -18.83 -16.48
N LYS A 530 -18.02 -18.83 -17.70
CA LYS A 530 -18.76 -19.98 -18.25
C LYS A 530 -17.89 -21.25 -18.27
N THR A 531 -16.65 -21.12 -18.73
CA THR A 531 -15.68 -22.22 -18.75
C THR A 531 -15.38 -22.72 -17.33
N ALA A 532 -15.13 -21.83 -16.37
CA ALA A 532 -14.87 -22.20 -14.98
C ALA A 532 -16.05 -22.90 -14.29
N ILE A 533 -17.28 -22.44 -14.55
CA ILE A 533 -18.51 -23.08 -14.05
C ILE A 533 -18.64 -24.49 -14.62
N LEU A 534 -18.47 -24.65 -15.93
CA LEU A 534 -18.56 -25.95 -16.58
C LEU A 534 -17.48 -26.91 -16.07
N ILE A 535 -16.23 -26.43 -15.92
CA ILE A 535 -15.13 -27.19 -15.32
C ILE A 535 -15.53 -27.69 -13.94
N THR A 536 -16.06 -26.81 -13.07
CA THR A 536 -16.45 -27.18 -11.70
C THR A 536 -17.54 -28.24 -11.69
N VAL A 537 -18.58 -28.07 -12.51
CA VAL A 537 -19.71 -29.01 -12.58
C VAL A 537 -19.27 -30.37 -13.14
N ALA A 538 -18.41 -30.36 -14.16
CA ALA A 538 -17.88 -31.59 -14.74
C ALA A 538 -16.97 -32.30 -13.75
N ASP A 539 -16.03 -31.60 -13.12
CA ASP A 539 -15.13 -32.13 -12.08
C ASP A 539 -15.93 -32.80 -10.95
N ASP A 540 -16.93 -32.11 -10.38
CA ASP A 540 -17.82 -32.66 -9.33
C ASP A 540 -18.54 -33.95 -9.80
N LEU A 541 -18.95 -34.05 -11.08
CA LEU A 541 -19.54 -35.28 -11.63
C LEU A 541 -18.53 -36.43 -11.67
N PHE A 542 -17.28 -36.19 -12.07
CA PHE A 542 -16.25 -37.21 -12.15
C PHE A 542 -15.80 -37.68 -10.76
N ASP A 543 -15.82 -36.78 -9.78
CA ASP A 543 -15.29 -37.02 -8.44
C ASP A 543 -16.28 -37.63 -7.44
N GLU A 544 -17.58 -37.34 -7.56
CA GLU A 544 -18.57 -37.69 -6.54
C GLU A 544 -19.69 -38.61 -7.04
N GLU A 545 -20.30 -38.32 -8.19
CA GLU A 545 -21.61 -38.91 -8.55
C GLU A 545 -21.60 -39.87 -9.75
N GLY A 546 -20.80 -39.60 -10.78
CA GLY A 546 -20.91 -40.31 -12.05
C GLY A 546 -20.51 -41.78 -11.95
N SER A 547 -21.26 -42.70 -12.57
CA SER A 547 -20.82 -44.09 -12.72
C SER A 547 -19.67 -44.19 -13.72
N LEU A 548 -18.80 -45.21 -13.62
CA LEU A 548 -17.69 -45.33 -14.60
C LEU A 548 -18.19 -45.43 -16.05
N ASP A 549 -19.32 -46.11 -16.27
CA ASP A 549 -19.91 -46.25 -17.60
C ASP A 549 -20.41 -44.90 -18.13
N ASP A 550 -21.07 -44.08 -17.29
CA ASP A 550 -21.55 -42.74 -17.65
C ASP A 550 -20.38 -41.78 -17.93
N LEU A 551 -19.34 -41.81 -17.09
CA LEU A 551 -18.14 -40.98 -17.25
C LEU A 551 -17.38 -41.36 -18.53
N GLU A 552 -17.27 -42.65 -18.84
CA GLU A 552 -16.64 -43.13 -20.06
C GLU A 552 -17.47 -42.76 -21.31
N ALA A 553 -18.80 -42.86 -21.24
CA ALA A 553 -19.70 -42.44 -22.31
C ALA A 553 -19.57 -40.93 -22.57
N LEU A 554 -19.59 -40.10 -21.53
CA LEU A 554 -19.41 -38.64 -21.63
C LEU A 554 -18.04 -38.29 -22.22
N THR A 555 -16.97 -38.91 -21.73
CA THR A 555 -15.61 -38.67 -22.23
C THR A 555 -15.48 -39.01 -23.71
N LYS A 556 -15.99 -40.18 -24.14
CA LYS A 556 -16.00 -40.59 -25.55
C LYS A 556 -16.83 -39.63 -26.42
N ALA A 557 -17.97 -39.16 -25.92
CA ALA A 557 -18.80 -38.19 -26.60
C ALA A 557 -18.08 -36.85 -26.80
N VAL A 558 -17.35 -36.36 -25.79
CA VAL A 558 -16.53 -35.15 -25.90
C VAL A 558 -15.40 -35.35 -26.92
N ILE A 559 -14.66 -36.47 -26.87
CA ILE A 559 -13.56 -36.72 -27.82
C ILE A 559 -14.06 -36.79 -29.27
N ARG A 560 -15.20 -37.45 -29.51
CA ARG A 560 -15.82 -37.55 -30.84
C ARG A 560 -16.56 -36.29 -31.25
N TRP A 561 -16.84 -35.41 -30.28
CA TRP A 561 -17.75 -34.28 -30.37
C TRP A 561 -19.15 -34.66 -30.84
N ASP A 562 -19.68 -35.76 -30.31
CA ASP A 562 -21.02 -36.29 -30.57
C ASP A 562 -21.68 -36.73 -29.26
N GLY A 563 -22.73 -36.00 -28.87
CA GLY A 563 -23.44 -36.24 -27.61
C GLY A 563 -24.84 -36.82 -27.79
N ASP A 564 -25.23 -37.30 -28.97
CA ASP A 564 -26.61 -37.72 -29.24
C ASP A 564 -27.07 -38.91 -28.40
N GLU A 565 -26.15 -39.80 -28.04
CA GLU A 565 -26.40 -40.97 -27.19
C GLU A 565 -26.34 -40.64 -25.67
N LEU A 566 -25.99 -39.40 -25.29
CA LEU A 566 -25.92 -39.02 -23.88
C LEU A 566 -27.31 -38.75 -23.30
N GLU A 567 -27.51 -39.19 -22.06
CA GLU A 567 -28.69 -38.90 -21.25
C GLU A 567 -28.30 -38.17 -19.95
N GLY A 568 -29.31 -37.69 -19.21
CA GLY A 568 -29.12 -37.09 -17.89
C GLY A 568 -28.08 -35.95 -17.84
N TYR A 569 -27.22 -36.00 -16.82
CA TYR A 569 -26.21 -34.98 -16.54
C TYR A 569 -25.15 -34.87 -17.64
N GLY A 570 -24.75 -35.99 -18.26
CA GLY A 570 -23.77 -35.97 -19.36
C GLY A 570 -24.27 -35.16 -20.55
N LYS A 571 -25.55 -35.28 -20.90
CA LYS A 571 -26.15 -34.48 -21.99
C LYS A 571 -26.18 -32.99 -21.68
N ILE A 572 -26.43 -32.63 -20.42
CA ILE A 572 -26.43 -31.23 -19.96
C ILE A 572 -25.02 -30.63 -20.11
N ILE A 573 -24.01 -31.30 -19.56
CA ILE A 573 -22.60 -30.86 -19.61
C ILE A 573 -22.13 -30.73 -21.06
N PHE A 574 -22.40 -31.73 -21.90
CA PHE A 574 -22.00 -31.70 -23.31
C PHE A 574 -22.64 -30.54 -24.08
N ARG A 575 -23.93 -30.24 -23.85
CA ARG A 575 -24.62 -29.13 -24.52
C ARG A 575 -24.07 -27.77 -24.09
N ALA A 576 -23.79 -27.58 -22.81
CA ALA A 576 -23.17 -26.36 -22.31
C ALA A 576 -21.74 -26.19 -22.88
N LEU A 577 -20.98 -27.28 -22.96
CA LEU A 577 -19.66 -27.32 -23.57
C LEU A 577 -19.68 -26.93 -25.05
N ASP A 578 -20.58 -27.54 -25.83
CA ASP A 578 -20.72 -27.26 -27.26
C ASP A 578 -21.04 -25.78 -27.51
N GLU A 579 -21.90 -25.18 -26.68
CA GLU A 579 -22.19 -23.75 -26.74
C GLU A 579 -20.96 -22.87 -26.46
N ILE A 580 -20.16 -23.20 -25.43
CA ILE A 580 -18.94 -22.45 -25.09
C ILE A 580 -17.94 -22.52 -26.25
N VAL A 581 -17.70 -23.71 -26.81
CA VAL A 581 -16.78 -23.88 -27.95
C VAL A 581 -17.29 -23.11 -29.17
N ARG A 582 -18.58 -23.21 -29.47
CA ARG A 582 -19.20 -22.48 -30.58
C ARG A 582 -19.09 -20.96 -30.41
N GLU A 583 -19.37 -20.43 -29.21
CA GLU A 583 -19.25 -19.01 -28.89
C GLU A 583 -17.80 -18.52 -29.04
N THR A 584 -16.84 -19.29 -28.52
CA THR A 584 -15.41 -18.97 -28.58
C THR A 584 -14.88 -18.97 -30.01
N THR A 585 -15.19 -20.03 -30.78
CA THR A 585 -14.81 -20.10 -32.21
C THR A 585 -15.43 -18.95 -32.99
N GLU A 586 -16.72 -18.66 -32.79
CA GLU A 586 -17.38 -17.57 -33.52
C GLU A 586 -16.73 -16.22 -33.22
N ALA A 587 -16.40 -15.96 -31.95
CA ALA A 587 -15.71 -14.75 -31.55
C ALA A 587 -14.32 -14.66 -32.19
N CYS A 588 -13.53 -15.75 -32.14
CA CYS A 588 -12.20 -15.80 -32.77
C CYS A 588 -12.27 -15.61 -34.29
N ARG A 589 -13.24 -16.24 -34.96
CA ARG A 589 -13.45 -16.10 -36.41
C ARG A 589 -13.84 -14.69 -36.79
N LYS A 590 -14.72 -14.03 -36.04
CA LYS A 590 -15.11 -12.64 -36.27
C LYS A 590 -13.95 -11.67 -36.09
N GLN A 591 -13.10 -11.91 -35.10
CA GLN A 591 -12.03 -11.00 -34.73
C GLN A 591 -10.74 -11.22 -35.55
N HIS A 592 -10.38 -12.48 -35.83
CA HIS A 592 -9.09 -12.86 -36.42
C HIS A 592 -9.22 -13.64 -37.74
N GLY A 593 -10.43 -13.93 -38.22
CA GLY A 593 -10.64 -14.74 -39.43
C GLY A 593 -10.19 -16.19 -39.30
N THR A 594 -9.96 -16.67 -38.09
CA THR A 594 -9.41 -18.00 -37.79
C THR A 594 -10.47 -18.91 -37.21
N ASP A 595 -10.50 -20.17 -37.66
CA ASP A 595 -11.26 -21.25 -37.01
C ASP A 595 -10.36 -22.07 -36.09
N ILE A 596 -10.69 -22.07 -34.79
CA ILE A 596 -9.98 -22.79 -33.72
C ILE A 596 -10.78 -23.97 -33.16
N THR A 597 -11.87 -24.36 -33.83
CA THR A 597 -12.81 -25.38 -33.31
C THR A 597 -12.10 -26.67 -32.95
N VAL A 598 -11.28 -27.21 -33.85
CA VAL A 598 -10.58 -28.49 -33.64
C VAL A 598 -9.66 -28.41 -32.42
N GLN A 599 -8.94 -27.31 -32.27
CA GLN A 599 -8.01 -27.09 -31.17
C GLN A 599 -8.75 -27.01 -29.83
N LEU A 600 -9.84 -26.25 -29.75
CA LEU A 600 -10.66 -26.18 -28.53
C LEU A 600 -11.25 -27.53 -28.16
N ARG A 601 -11.77 -28.28 -29.14
CA ARG A 601 -12.30 -29.64 -28.91
C ARG A 601 -11.24 -30.57 -28.36
N ASN A 602 -10.01 -30.50 -28.88
CA ASN A 602 -8.89 -31.31 -28.42
C ASN A 602 -8.48 -30.98 -26.97
N ILE A 603 -8.41 -29.70 -26.60
CA ILE A 603 -8.09 -29.25 -25.23
C ILE A 603 -9.16 -29.73 -24.23
N TRP A 604 -10.43 -29.62 -24.59
CA TRP A 604 -11.50 -30.17 -23.75
C TRP A 604 -11.45 -31.69 -23.69
N GLY A 605 -11.16 -32.36 -24.81
CA GLY A 605 -10.99 -33.81 -24.87
C GLY A 605 -9.95 -34.32 -23.89
N GLU A 606 -8.73 -33.76 -23.88
CA GLU A 606 -7.67 -34.19 -22.94
C GLU A 606 -8.05 -33.90 -21.46
N THR A 607 -8.83 -32.85 -21.21
CA THR A 607 -9.29 -32.51 -19.85
C THR A 607 -10.24 -33.59 -19.33
N PHE A 608 -11.23 -33.97 -20.14
CA PHE A 608 -12.16 -35.07 -19.80
C PHE A 608 -11.45 -36.42 -19.70
N GLU A 609 -10.44 -36.69 -20.54
CA GLU A 609 -9.61 -37.89 -20.42
C GLU A 609 -8.82 -37.93 -19.11
N ALA A 610 -8.29 -36.78 -18.66
CA ALA A 610 -7.57 -36.68 -17.39
C ALA A 610 -8.51 -36.90 -16.20
N TRP A 611 -9.71 -36.31 -16.19
CA TRP A 611 -10.73 -36.57 -15.15
C TRP A 611 -11.16 -38.04 -15.13
N LEU A 612 -11.39 -38.65 -16.30
CA LEU A 612 -11.72 -40.07 -16.37
C LEU A 612 -10.60 -40.94 -15.78
N ARG A 613 -9.34 -40.59 -16.06
CA ARG A 613 -8.18 -41.31 -15.53
C ARG A 613 -8.14 -41.24 -14.00
N GLU A 614 -8.35 -40.07 -13.41
CA GLU A 614 -8.39 -39.88 -11.96
C GLU A 614 -9.56 -40.62 -11.31
N ALA A 615 -10.75 -40.56 -11.92
CA ALA A 615 -11.91 -41.32 -11.46
C ALA A 615 -11.67 -42.83 -11.50
N VAL A 616 -10.99 -43.34 -12.54
CA VAL A 616 -10.59 -44.74 -12.65
C VAL A 616 -9.57 -45.11 -11.56
N TRP A 617 -8.59 -44.25 -11.30
CA TRP A 617 -7.61 -44.48 -10.23
C TRP A 617 -8.28 -44.57 -8.86
N SER A 618 -9.15 -43.60 -8.55
CA SER A 618 -9.90 -43.56 -7.30
C SER A 618 -10.77 -44.81 -7.13
N LYS A 619 -11.60 -45.15 -8.12
CA LYS A 619 -12.55 -46.28 -8.02
C LYS A 619 -11.90 -47.66 -8.06
N LYS A 620 -10.75 -47.81 -8.72
CA LYS A 620 -10.00 -49.08 -8.77
C LYS A 620 -8.91 -49.19 -7.70
N GLY A 621 -8.72 -48.17 -6.88
CA GLY A 621 -7.66 -48.12 -5.86
C GLY A 621 -6.25 -48.17 -6.45
N HIS A 622 -6.07 -47.67 -7.68
CA HIS A 622 -4.75 -47.58 -8.30
C HIS A 622 -3.99 -46.40 -7.70
N ILE A 623 -2.74 -46.64 -7.31
CA ILE A 623 -1.85 -45.61 -6.77
C ILE A 623 -0.82 -45.29 -7.85
N PRO A 624 -0.90 -44.12 -8.50
CA PRO A 624 0.03 -43.72 -9.54
C PRO A 624 1.41 -43.38 -8.96
N SER A 625 2.43 -43.34 -9.81
CA SER A 625 3.71 -42.71 -9.45
C SER A 625 3.56 -41.18 -9.34
N MET A 626 4.50 -40.49 -8.70
CA MET A 626 4.47 -39.02 -8.62
C MET A 626 4.49 -38.38 -10.03
N GLU A 627 5.30 -38.91 -10.94
CA GLU A 627 5.39 -38.41 -12.31
C GLU A 627 4.08 -38.61 -13.08
N GLU A 628 3.49 -39.80 -12.99
CA GLU A 628 2.21 -40.11 -13.61
C GLU A 628 1.06 -39.28 -13.04
N TYR A 629 1.04 -39.12 -11.70
CA TYR A 629 0.07 -38.27 -11.01
C TYR A 629 0.17 -36.84 -11.49
N LEU A 630 1.36 -36.24 -11.49
CA LEU A 630 1.53 -34.85 -11.93
C LEU A 630 1.18 -34.67 -13.40
N HIS A 631 1.54 -35.63 -14.26
CA HIS A 631 1.20 -35.57 -15.69
C HIS A 631 -0.31 -35.49 -15.92
N SER A 632 -1.11 -36.29 -15.19
CA SER A 632 -2.57 -36.23 -15.26
C SER A 632 -3.14 -35.01 -14.52
N GLY A 633 -2.62 -34.73 -13.33
CA GLY A 633 -3.08 -33.68 -12.41
C GLY A 633 -2.93 -32.27 -12.99
N MET A 634 -1.83 -32.02 -13.70
CA MET A 634 -1.64 -30.76 -14.43
C MET A 634 -2.73 -30.50 -15.47
N ILE A 635 -3.28 -31.55 -16.08
CA ILE A 635 -4.35 -31.44 -17.09
C ILE A 635 -5.71 -31.37 -16.40
N SER A 636 -5.97 -32.20 -15.39
CA SER A 636 -7.25 -32.28 -14.68
C SER A 636 -7.61 -31.00 -13.91
N ILE A 637 -6.63 -30.22 -13.44
CA ILE A 637 -6.89 -28.91 -12.82
C ILE A 637 -7.46 -27.88 -13.81
N ALA A 638 -7.40 -28.16 -15.12
CA ALA A 638 -8.03 -27.42 -16.22
C ALA A 638 -7.68 -25.92 -16.32
N ALA A 639 -6.58 -25.49 -15.68
CA ALA A 639 -6.12 -24.09 -15.71
C ALA A 639 -5.73 -23.64 -17.12
N HIS A 640 -5.10 -24.51 -17.91
CA HIS A 640 -4.74 -24.25 -19.30
C HIS A 640 -5.98 -24.22 -20.20
N THR A 641 -6.95 -25.12 -20.00
CA THR A 641 -8.22 -25.14 -20.74
C THR A 641 -8.94 -23.80 -20.61
N MET A 642 -8.95 -23.23 -19.40
CA MET A 642 -9.50 -21.91 -19.16
C MET A 642 -8.68 -20.79 -19.81
N ALA A 643 -7.37 -20.72 -19.56
CA ALA A 643 -6.52 -19.62 -20.03
C ALA A 643 -6.34 -19.59 -21.56
N LEU A 644 -6.12 -20.74 -22.18
CA LEU A 644 -5.85 -20.85 -23.62
C LEU A 644 -7.10 -20.55 -24.46
N SER A 645 -8.28 -21.00 -24.01
CA SER A 645 -9.55 -20.77 -24.72
C SER A 645 -9.80 -19.28 -24.96
N VAL A 646 -9.60 -18.45 -23.93
CA VAL A 646 -9.82 -17.00 -24.03
C VAL A 646 -8.62 -16.22 -24.55
N SER A 647 -7.40 -16.76 -24.44
CA SER A 647 -6.21 -16.16 -25.05
C SER A 647 -6.34 -16.04 -26.57
N CYS A 648 -7.09 -16.94 -27.21
CA CYS A 648 -7.37 -16.90 -28.65
C CYS A 648 -8.22 -15.70 -29.10
N LEU A 649 -8.78 -14.92 -28.17
CA LEU A 649 -9.58 -13.73 -28.43
C LEU A 649 -8.77 -12.43 -28.21
N MET A 650 -7.50 -12.53 -27.81
CA MET A 650 -6.66 -11.36 -27.58
C MET A 650 -5.96 -10.87 -28.84
N GLU A 651 -5.56 -9.61 -28.84
CA GLU A 651 -4.79 -9.00 -29.93
C GLU A 651 -3.37 -8.67 -29.48
N PRO A 652 -2.32 -9.11 -30.21
CA PRO A 652 -2.33 -10.05 -31.34
C PRO A 652 -2.86 -11.45 -31.00
N CYS A 653 -3.37 -12.16 -32.01
CA CYS A 653 -3.95 -13.51 -31.85
C CYS A 653 -2.94 -14.50 -31.27
N PHE A 654 -3.42 -15.37 -30.38
CA PHE A 654 -2.63 -16.46 -29.79
C PHE A 654 -2.10 -17.43 -30.87
N PRO A 655 -0.84 -17.90 -30.77
CA PRO A 655 -0.30 -18.89 -31.70
C PRO A 655 -1.05 -20.23 -31.64
N GLN A 656 -1.84 -20.55 -32.67
CA GLN A 656 -2.70 -21.76 -32.69
C GLN A 656 -1.95 -23.07 -32.47
N GLN A 657 -0.66 -23.16 -32.85
CA GLN A 657 0.14 -24.36 -32.67
C GLN A 657 0.31 -24.75 -31.20
N LYS A 658 0.23 -23.76 -30.30
CA LYS A 658 0.34 -23.93 -28.84
C LYS A 658 -0.95 -24.37 -28.16
N LEU A 659 -2.05 -24.45 -28.92
CA LEU A 659 -3.31 -25.03 -28.45
C LEU A 659 -3.32 -26.56 -28.59
N ASN A 660 -2.29 -27.16 -29.19
CA ASN A 660 -2.25 -28.60 -29.38
C ASN A 660 -1.82 -29.29 -28.07
N PRO A 661 -2.61 -30.28 -27.61
CA PRO A 661 -2.22 -31.19 -26.53
C PRO A 661 -0.76 -31.65 -26.63
N GLY A 662 -0.05 -31.58 -25.50
CA GLY A 662 1.35 -32.02 -25.39
C GLY A 662 2.40 -31.08 -25.99
N LYS A 663 2.01 -29.90 -26.50
CA LYS A 663 2.94 -28.86 -27.02
C LYS A 663 2.93 -27.57 -26.20
N TYR A 664 2.65 -27.68 -24.91
CA TYR A 664 2.60 -26.55 -23.98
C TYR A 664 3.99 -25.98 -23.71
N ASP A 665 4.09 -24.65 -23.66
CA ASP A 665 5.32 -23.97 -23.30
C ASP A 665 5.54 -23.96 -21.77
N THR A 666 6.72 -23.55 -21.33
CA THR A 666 7.08 -23.49 -19.91
C THR A 666 6.09 -22.65 -19.10
N LEU A 667 5.60 -21.54 -19.66
CA LEU A 667 4.65 -20.65 -18.98
C LEU A 667 3.31 -21.36 -18.73
N THR A 668 2.79 -22.07 -19.72
CA THR A 668 1.54 -22.84 -19.62
C THR A 668 1.71 -24.03 -18.68
N ILE A 669 2.85 -24.74 -18.74
CA ILE A 669 3.16 -25.85 -17.83
C ILE A 669 3.20 -25.36 -16.38
N SER A 670 3.87 -24.24 -16.10
CA SER A 670 3.87 -23.66 -14.75
C SER A 670 2.46 -23.23 -14.30
N LEU A 671 1.63 -22.69 -15.21
CA LEU A 671 0.22 -22.37 -14.93
C LEU A 671 -0.61 -23.61 -14.59
N MET A 672 -0.22 -24.80 -15.04
CA MET A 672 -0.90 -26.06 -14.71
C MET A 672 -0.39 -26.65 -13.38
N ILE A 673 0.92 -26.67 -13.17
CA ILE A 673 1.56 -27.26 -11.97
C ILE A 673 1.18 -26.49 -10.71
N ILE A 674 1.28 -25.15 -10.74
CA ILE A 674 1.11 -24.32 -9.53
C ILE A 674 -0.30 -24.53 -8.94
N PRO A 675 -1.41 -24.37 -9.68
CA PRO A 675 -2.74 -24.63 -9.17
C PRO A 675 -2.97 -26.05 -8.68
N ARG A 676 -2.42 -27.07 -9.37
CA ARG A 676 -2.57 -28.48 -8.97
C ARG A 676 -1.97 -28.71 -7.60
N LEU A 677 -0.72 -28.32 -7.41
CA LEU A 677 -0.02 -28.49 -6.13
C LEU A 677 -0.63 -27.64 -5.01
N LEU A 678 -1.10 -26.43 -5.33
CA LEU A 678 -1.81 -25.59 -4.38
C LEU A 678 -3.12 -26.23 -3.91
N ASN A 679 -3.88 -26.82 -4.83
CA ASN A 679 -5.10 -27.54 -4.48
C ASN A 679 -4.77 -28.72 -3.56
N ASP A 680 -3.77 -29.54 -3.92
CA ASP A 680 -3.35 -30.72 -3.14
C ASP A 680 -2.97 -30.36 -1.69
N LEU A 681 -2.25 -29.26 -1.49
CA LEU A 681 -1.88 -28.77 -0.16
C LEU A 681 -3.10 -28.44 0.71
N GLN A 682 -4.21 -28.02 0.10
CA GLN A 682 -5.42 -27.65 0.81
C GLN A 682 -6.46 -28.78 0.90
N SER A 683 -6.35 -29.80 0.03
CA SER A 683 -7.33 -30.90 -0.05
C SER A 683 -6.84 -32.22 0.54
N TYR A 684 -5.52 -32.41 0.78
CA TYR A 684 -4.96 -33.71 1.14
C TYR A 684 -5.61 -34.40 2.34
N GLN A 685 -6.03 -33.64 3.37
CA GLN A 685 -6.66 -34.21 4.56
C GLN A 685 -8.02 -34.83 4.22
N ARG A 686 -8.86 -34.07 3.51
CA ARG A 686 -10.17 -34.53 3.03
C ARG A 686 -10.00 -35.72 2.09
N GLU A 687 -9.05 -35.63 1.16
CA GLU A 687 -8.81 -36.70 0.19
C GLU A 687 -8.30 -37.97 0.88
N GLN A 688 -7.45 -37.86 1.90
CA GLN A 688 -7.03 -38.98 2.72
C GLN A 688 -8.23 -39.67 3.41
N GLU A 689 -9.17 -38.90 3.96
CA GLU A 689 -10.40 -39.43 4.57
C GLU A 689 -11.31 -40.13 3.55
N GLN A 690 -11.33 -39.63 2.31
CA GLN A 690 -12.05 -40.24 1.19
C GLN A 690 -11.30 -41.44 0.57
N GLY A 691 -10.09 -41.75 1.03
CA GLY A 691 -9.23 -42.79 0.44
C GLY A 691 -8.63 -42.44 -0.92
N LYS A 692 -8.68 -41.16 -1.31
CA LYS A 692 -8.01 -40.61 -2.49
C LYS A 692 -6.53 -40.31 -2.18
N ILE A 693 -5.69 -40.29 -3.22
CA ILE A 693 -4.26 -39.99 -3.10
C ILE A 693 -3.91 -38.75 -3.92
N ASN A 694 -3.07 -37.86 -3.39
CA ASN A 694 -2.57 -36.67 -4.08
C ASN A 694 -1.07 -36.52 -3.93
N SER A 695 -0.47 -35.45 -4.47
CA SER A 695 0.99 -35.26 -4.45
C SER A 695 1.59 -35.27 -3.03
N VAL A 696 0.93 -34.65 -2.05
CA VAL A 696 1.40 -34.62 -0.65
C VAL A 696 1.47 -36.03 -0.08
N LEU A 697 0.39 -36.80 -0.24
CA LEU A 697 0.28 -38.17 0.26
C LEU A 697 1.20 -39.14 -0.49
N LEU A 698 1.38 -38.96 -1.80
CA LEU A 698 2.32 -39.72 -2.62
C LEU A 698 3.76 -39.50 -2.18
N HIS A 699 4.17 -38.25 -1.93
CA HIS A 699 5.51 -37.93 -1.44
C HIS A 699 5.78 -38.57 -0.07
N MET A 700 4.83 -38.44 0.86
CA MET A 700 4.90 -39.04 2.20
C MET A 700 5.08 -40.56 2.11
N ARG A 701 4.34 -41.21 1.21
CA ARG A 701 4.40 -42.67 1.02
C ARG A 701 5.71 -43.13 0.38
N ASN A 702 6.22 -42.39 -0.61
CA ASN A 702 7.43 -42.77 -1.35
C ASN A 702 8.71 -42.58 -0.52
N THR A 703 8.65 -41.78 0.54
CA THR A 703 9.81 -41.45 1.38
C THR A 703 9.63 -42.03 2.78
N SER A 704 10.02 -43.30 2.95
CA SER A 704 9.90 -44.04 4.20
C SER A 704 10.43 -43.26 5.41
N GLY A 705 9.53 -42.88 6.34
CA GLY A 705 9.88 -42.27 7.62
C GLY A 705 9.77 -40.75 7.72
N LEU A 706 9.28 -40.04 6.68
CA LEU A 706 8.93 -38.62 6.78
C LEU A 706 7.51 -38.43 7.35
N ASP A 707 7.36 -37.39 8.17
CA ASP A 707 6.04 -36.88 8.57
C ASP A 707 5.35 -36.10 7.43
N ILE A 708 4.09 -35.74 7.65
CA ILE A 708 3.30 -35.02 6.66
C ILE A 708 3.84 -33.59 6.45
N GLU A 709 4.37 -32.98 7.51
CA GLU A 709 4.94 -31.63 7.51
C GLU A 709 6.14 -31.51 6.56
N ASN A 710 7.03 -32.50 6.53
CA ASN A 710 8.14 -32.55 5.58
C ASN A 710 7.65 -32.68 4.14
N SER A 711 6.53 -33.39 3.91
CA SER A 711 5.94 -33.52 2.58
C SER A 711 5.28 -32.21 2.13
N ILE A 712 4.58 -31.52 3.04
CA ILE A 712 4.05 -30.18 2.79
C ILE A 712 5.17 -29.21 2.41
N ALA A 713 6.24 -29.14 3.21
CA ALA A 713 7.38 -28.27 2.94
C ALA A 713 8.08 -28.58 1.60
N HIS A 714 8.13 -29.86 1.22
CA HIS A 714 8.65 -30.27 -0.08
C HIS A 714 7.79 -29.75 -1.24
N ILE A 715 6.47 -29.92 -1.16
CA ILE A 715 5.54 -29.42 -2.18
C ILE A 715 5.56 -27.90 -2.25
N GLU A 716 5.58 -27.20 -1.10
CA GLU A 716 5.72 -25.74 -1.05
C GLU A 716 6.99 -25.24 -1.75
N LYS A 717 8.12 -25.96 -1.59
CA LYS A 717 9.37 -25.63 -2.29
C LYS A 717 9.25 -25.79 -3.81
N ILE A 718 8.54 -26.82 -4.28
CA ILE A 718 8.26 -27.00 -5.72
C ILE A 718 7.40 -25.85 -6.24
N ILE A 719 6.37 -25.47 -5.48
CA ILE A 719 5.50 -24.34 -5.83
C ILE A 719 6.30 -23.04 -5.90
N ASP A 720 7.14 -22.73 -4.90
CA ASP A 720 7.98 -21.51 -4.89
C ASP A 720 8.92 -21.45 -6.10
N SER A 721 9.57 -22.58 -6.43
CA SER A 721 10.42 -22.66 -7.63
C SER A 721 9.62 -22.42 -8.91
N ASN A 722 8.43 -23.02 -9.05
CA ASN A 722 7.58 -22.83 -10.22
C ASN A 722 7.01 -21.42 -10.30
N ARG A 723 6.67 -20.78 -9.17
CA ARG A 723 6.23 -19.38 -9.11
C ARG A 723 7.31 -18.45 -9.65
N LYS A 724 8.56 -18.61 -9.20
CA LYS A 724 9.70 -17.80 -9.68
C LYS A 724 9.90 -17.97 -11.19
N GLU A 725 9.87 -19.19 -11.70
CA GLU A 725 9.96 -19.46 -13.16
C GLU A 725 8.76 -18.88 -13.93
N PHE A 726 7.55 -19.04 -13.41
CA PHE A 726 6.33 -18.46 -13.98
C PHE A 726 6.44 -16.93 -14.09
N LEU A 727 6.82 -16.26 -13.00
CA LEU A 727 7.01 -14.80 -12.95
C LEU A 727 8.04 -14.32 -13.97
N LYS A 728 9.15 -15.06 -14.13
CA LYS A 728 10.17 -14.75 -15.12
C LYS A 728 9.62 -14.79 -16.54
N HIS A 729 8.92 -15.85 -16.92
CA HIS A 729 8.41 -16.02 -18.29
C HIS A 729 7.23 -15.09 -18.61
N VAL A 730 6.37 -14.83 -17.63
CA VAL A 730 5.17 -13.99 -17.82
C VAL A 730 5.49 -12.50 -17.85
N LEU A 731 6.54 -12.06 -17.14
CA LEU A 731 6.91 -10.63 -17.09
C LEU A 731 7.92 -10.26 -18.18
N MET A 732 8.93 -11.10 -18.44
CA MET A 732 10.04 -10.72 -19.34
C MET A 732 9.70 -10.88 -20.82
N ASP A 733 10.09 -9.87 -21.58
CA ASP A 733 10.01 -9.89 -23.04
C ASP A 733 11.06 -10.86 -23.61
N GLY A 734 10.71 -11.59 -24.68
CA GLY A 734 11.62 -12.51 -25.39
C GLY A 734 11.80 -13.91 -24.77
N LEU A 735 11.36 -14.17 -23.54
CA LEU A 735 11.41 -15.52 -22.93
C LEU A 735 10.20 -16.42 -23.26
N SER A 736 9.11 -15.79 -23.69
CA SER A 736 7.93 -16.46 -24.22
C SER A 736 7.45 -15.66 -25.41
N ASP A 737 7.12 -16.36 -26.49
CA ASP A 737 6.55 -15.87 -27.74
C ASP A 737 5.03 -15.59 -27.62
N LEU A 738 4.45 -15.73 -26.42
CA LEU A 738 3.09 -15.27 -26.17
C LEU A 738 3.01 -13.73 -26.18
N PRO A 739 1.99 -13.15 -26.83
CA PRO A 739 1.74 -11.71 -26.74
C PRO A 739 1.48 -11.24 -25.30
N LYS A 740 1.81 -9.97 -24.99
CA LYS A 740 1.60 -9.39 -23.64
C LYS A 740 0.17 -9.62 -23.10
N PRO A 741 -0.91 -9.40 -23.86
CA PRO A 741 -2.26 -9.65 -23.34
C PRO A 741 -2.57 -11.12 -23.04
N CYS A 742 -1.92 -12.06 -23.75
CA CYS A 742 -2.02 -13.49 -23.43
C CYS A 742 -1.25 -13.84 -22.15
N LYS A 743 -0.06 -13.25 -21.94
CA LYS A 743 0.68 -13.36 -20.68
C LYS A 743 -0.13 -12.78 -19.51
N GLU A 744 -0.85 -11.69 -19.70
CA GLU A 744 -1.76 -11.14 -18.68
C GLU A 744 -2.91 -12.09 -18.31
N ILE A 745 -3.47 -12.83 -19.28
CA ILE A 745 -4.45 -13.88 -19.00
C ILE A 745 -3.83 -14.99 -18.16
N HIS A 746 -2.62 -15.45 -18.50
CA HIS A 746 -1.91 -16.48 -17.73
C HIS A 746 -1.66 -16.00 -16.29
N MET A 747 -1.15 -14.77 -16.13
CA MET A 747 -0.96 -14.14 -14.82
C MET A 747 -2.28 -14.10 -14.04
N SER A 748 -3.37 -13.64 -14.66
CA SER A 748 -4.66 -13.50 -14.01
C SER A 748 -5.24 -14.85 -13.58
N CYS A 749 -5.12 -15.87 -14.43
CA CYS A 749 -5.50 -17.24 -14.12
C CYS A 749 -4.71 -17.80 -12.93
N CYS A 750 -3.38 -17.65 -12.93
CA CYS A 750 -2.53 -18.05 -11.81
C CYS A 750 -2.93 -17.34 -10.52
N LYS A 751 -3.14 -16.01 -10.57
CA LYS A 751 -3.56 -15.22 -9.41
C LYS A 751 -4.90 -15.69 -8.81
N VAL A 752 -5.84 -16.15 -9.64
CA VAL A 752 -7.12 -16.69 -9.17
C VAL A 752 -6.91 -17.96 -8.34
N PHE A 753 -6.12 -18.91 -8.83
CA PHE A 753 -5.84 -20.14 -8.10
C PHE A 753 -5.02 -19.90 -6.83
N GLU A 754 -4.06 -18.98 -6.89
CA GLU A 754 -3.32 -18.51 -5.72
C GLU A 754 -4.27 -17.93 -4.67
N MET A 755 -5.21 -17.07 -5.08
CA MET A 755 -6.22 -16.51 -4.19
C MET A 755 -7.11 -17.60 -3.57
N PHE A 756 -7.50 -18.61 -4.34
CA PHE A 756 -8.33 -19.71 -3.84
C PHE A 756 -7.61 -20.60 -2.82
N PHE A 757 -6.30 -20.80 -2.94
CA PHE A 757 -5.58 -21.86 -2.22
C PHE A 757 -4.38 -21.40 -1.36
N ASN A 758 -4.09 -20.10 -1.26
CA ASN A 758 -2.89 -19.59 -0.57
C ASN A 758 -2.75 -20.01 0.91
N LYS A 759 -3.84 -20.10 1.69
CA LYS A 759 -3.81 -20.47 3.12
C LYS A 759 -4.81 -21.55 3.53
N LYS A 760 -5.87 -21.67 2.74
CA LYS A 760 -7.01 -22.55 2.93
C LYS A 760 -7.72 -22.64 1.59
N ASN A 761 -8.56 -23.65 1.40
CA ASN A 761 -9.43 -23.72 0.25
C ASN A 761 -10.62 -22.76 0.42
N ARG A 762 -10.51 -21.55 -0.15
CA ARG A 762 -11.57 -20.53 -0.12
C ARG A 762 -12.70 -20.83 -1.09
N TYR A 763 -12.41 -21.57 -2.17
CA TYR A 763 -13.37 -21.87 -3.22
C TYR A 763 -14.50 -22.77 -2.72
N ASP A 764 -14.15 -23.75 -1.89
CA ASP A 764 -15.11 -24.69 -1.31
C ASP A 764 -15.97 -24.07 -0.20
N SER A 765 -15.59 -22.89 0.31
CA SER A 765 -16.34 -22.21 1.36
C SER A 765 -17.38 -21.22 0.83
N ASP A 766 -18.58 -21.30 1.39
CA ASP A 766 -19.70 -20.41 1.06
C ASP A 766 -19.61 -19.02 1.73
N THR A 767 -18.63 -18.81 2.61
CA THR A 767 -18.52 -17.56 3.38
C THR A 767 -17.19 -16.84 3.19
N GLU A 768 -16.11 -17.55 2.85
CA GLU A 768 -14.74 -17.02 2.86
C GLU A 768 -14.49 -15.91 1.82
N MET A 769 -15.24 -15.90 0.71
CA MET A 769 -15.13 -14.87 -0.33
C MET A 769 -16.31 -13.89 -0.34
N LEU A 770 -17.29 -14.06 0.55
CA LEU A 770 -18.52 -13.26 0.51
C LEU A 770 -18.24 -11.77 0.70
N GLN A 771 -17.33 -11.41 1.61
CA GLN A 771 -16.94 -10.01 1.83
C GLN A 771 -16.19 -9.43 0.62
N ASP A 772 -15.32 -10.23 -0.01
CA ASP A 772 -14.58 -9.83 -1.20
C ASP A 772 -15.51 -9.59 -2.38
N ILE A 773 -16.49 -10.47 -2.60
CA ILE A 773 -17.53 -10.34 -3.62
C ILE A 773 -18.37 -9.08 -3.36
N LYS A 774 -18.80 -8.86 -2.11
CA LYS A 774 -19.55 -7.65 -1.72
C LYS A 774 -18.75 -6.39 -2.03
N LYS A 775 -17.49 -6.32 -1.62
CA LYS A 775 -16.61 -5.18 -1.91
C LYS A 775 -16.36 -4.97 -3.40
N ALA A 776 -16.23 -6.05 -4.17
CA ALA A 776 -15.96 -5.94 -5.59
C ALA A 776 -17.17 -5.47 -6.40
N PHE A 777 -18.38 -5.93 -6.06
CA PHE A 777 -19.56 -5.78 -6.92
C PHE A 777 -20.67 -4.90 -6.35
N TYR A 778 -20.79 -4.76 -5.03
CA TYR A 778 -21.99 -4.19 -4.41
C TYR A 778 -21.71 -2.99 -3.50
N ASP A 779 -20.74 -3.12 -2.60
CA ASP A 779 -20.46 -2.08 -1.62
C ASP A 779 -19.82 -0.87 -2.32
N PRO A 780 -20.33 0.36 -2.15
CA PRO A 780 -19.68 1.54 -2.70
C PRO A 780 -18.30 1.72 -2.08
N VAL A 781 -17.39 2.38 -2.80
CA VAL A 781 -16.06 2.71 -2.27
C VAL A 781 -16.21 3.73 -1.16
N ASN A 782 -15.61 3.46 -0.01
CA ASN A 782 -15.60 4.40 1.11
C ASN A 782 -14.45 5.39 0.94
N VAL A 783 -14.61 6.31 0.01
CA VAL A 783 -13.81 7.54 0.04
C VAL A 783 -14.52 8.43 1.03
N ASN A 784 -13.83 8.87 2.10
CA ASN A 784 -14.34 9.83 3.06
C ASN A 784 -15.19 10.87 2.33
N GLU A 785 -16.52 10.73 2.38
CA GLU A 785 -17.39 11.82 2.01
C GLU A 785 -16.98 12.94 2.96
N LEU A 786 -16.77 14.13 2.41
CA LEU A 786 -16.69 15.37 3.16
C LEU A 786 -18.02 15.50 3.91
N SER A 787 -18.16 14.77 5.02
CA SER A 787 -19.33 14.85 5.86
C SER A 787 -19.33 16.28 6.38
N GLU A 788 -20.40 16.99 6.03
CA GLU A 788 -20.75 18.24 6.68
C GLU A 788 -20.98 17.93 8.15
N ILE A 789 -19.91 18.02 8.93
CA ILE A 789 -20.03 18.02 10.38
C ILE A 789 -20.67 19.36 10.71
N GLU A 790 -21.92 19.30 11.19
CA GLU A 790 -22.52 20.38 11.95
C GLU A 790 -21.55 20.78 13.06
N PRO A 791 -21.26 22.09 13.23
CA PRO A 791 -20.41 22.53 14.32
C PRO A 791 -20.98 22.01 15.63
N LYS A 792 -20.21 21.21 16.38
CA LYS A 792 -20.54 20.92 17.77
C LYS A 792 -20.77 22.27 18.47
N PRO A 793 -21.87 22.42 19.23
CA PRO A 793 -22.13 23.66 19.95
C PRO A 793 -20.95 23.96 20.87
N LEU A 794 -20.72 25.27 21.08
CA LEU A 794 -19.75 25.79 22.05
C LEU A 794 -19.74 24.93 23.31
N MET A 795 -18.56 24.43 23.69
CA MET A 795 -18.38 23.77 24.97
C MET A 795 -18.84 24.70 26.09
N VAL A 796 -19.47 24.09 27.08
CA VAL A 796 -20.35 24.67 28.08
C VAL A 796 -19.68 25.81 28.87
N HIS A 797 -20.44 26.88 29.12
CA HIS A 797 -20.12 27.94 30.07
C HIS A 797 -19.72 27.34 31.43
N GLY A 798 -18.44 27.42 31.78
CA GLY A 798 -17.92 26.98 33.08
C GLY A 798 -16.39 27.05 33.23
N ASP A 799 -15.64 27.01 32.14
CA ASP A 799 -14.17 27.02 32.20
C ASP A 799 -13.61 28.45 32.28
N GLU A 800 -12.77 28.72 33.30
CA GLU A 800 -11.95 29.93 33.36
C GLU A 800 -10.87 29.88 32.27
N PHE A 801 -10.97 30.79 31.31
CA PHE A 801 -9.96 31.01 30.28
C PHE A 801 -8.92 32.01 30.77
N LEU A 802 -7.65 31.64 30.68
CA LEU A 802 -6.53 32.44 31.16
C LEU A 802 -5.54 32.71 30.03
N MET A 803 -4.88 33.86 30.08
CA MET A 803 -3.73 34.14 29.22
C MET A 803 -2.62 33.13 29.54
N LEU A 804 -2.00 32.54 28.52
CA LEU A 804 -0.87 31.63 28.72
C LEU A 804 0.30 32.36 29.42
N PRO A 805 0.74 31.92 30.62
CA PRO A 805 1.87 32.52 31.31
C PRO A 805 3.18 32.41 30.51
N LEU A 806 4.12 33.33 30.72
CA LEU A 806 5.44 33.29 30.09
C LEU A 806 6.15 31.95 30.36
N LEU A 807 6.43 31.19 29.30
CA LEU A 807 7.06 29.87 29.37
C LEU A 807 8.49 29.96 29.93
N ILE A 808 9.19 31.05 29.67
CA ILE A 808 10.53 31.34 30.19
C ILE A 808 10.54 31.36 31.74
N ASN A 809 9.47 31.86 32.35
CA ASN A 809 9.32 31.94 33.82
C ASN A 809 8.99 30.59 34.48
N LEU A 810 8.68 29.56 33.68
CA LEU A 810 8.41 28.19 34.14
C LEU A 810 9.68 27.32 34.15
N SER A 811 10.83 27.86 33.71
CA SER A 811 12.12 27.19 33.82
C SER A 811 12.53 27.09 35.30
N PRO A 812 12.88 25.91 35.84
CA PRO A 812 13.40 25.83 37.20
C PRO A 812 14.66 26.70 37.31
N LYS A 813 14.71 27.60 38.31
CA LYS A 813 15.87 28.45 38.58
C LYS A 813 17.13 27.59 38.65
N ILE A 814 17.96 27.68 37.63
CA ILE A 814 19.25 27.00 37.54
C ILE A 814 20.17 27.63 38.59
N LEU A 815 20.34 26.95 39.72
CA LEU A 815 21.44 27.23 40.64
C LEU A 815 22.74 26.89 39.91
N GLU A 816 23.59 27.90 39.71
CA GLU A 816 24.97 27.78 39.26
C GLU A 816 25.69 26.66 40.02
N PHE A 817 25.93 25.52 39.37
CA PHE A 817 27.01 24.63 39.78
C PHE A 817 28.27 25.05 39.01
N LYS A 818 29.04 25.96 39.61
CA LYS A 818 30.43 26.19 39.24
C LYS A 818 31.15 24.84 39.24
N ARG A 819 31.64 24.40 38.06
CA ARG A 819 32.68 23.37 37.99
C ARG A 819 33.90 23.90 38.71
N LYS A 820 34.25 23.28 39.84
CA LYS A 820 35.63 23.23 40.30
C LYS A 820 36.24 22.01 39.64
N ASP A 821 37.00 22.25 38.57
CA ASP A 821 38.09 21.37 38.21
C ASP A 821 39.11 21.42 39.35
N GLU A 822 39.55 20.26 39.84
CA GLU A 822 40.94 20.04 40.22
C GLU A 822 41.22 18.56 40.58
N HIS A 823 42.19 17.99 39.85
CA HIS A 823 43.07 16.87 40.17
C HIS A 823 42.64 15.41 39.95
N GLY A 824 43.37 14.75 39.04
CA GLY A 824 44.02 13.47 39.36
C GLY A 824 43.80 12.31 38.39
N ALA A 825 44.72 12.15 37.44
CA ALA A 825 44.79 11.02 36.51
C ALA A 825 44.93 9.65 37.23
N VAL A 826 44.48 8.58 36.56
CA VAL A 826 45.28 7.39 36.17
C VAL A 826 44.40 6.37 35.42
N LYS A 827 44.93 5.87 34.29
CA LYS A 827 44.41 4.77 33.46
C LYS A 827 44.38 3.44 34.20
N THR A 828 43.33 2.63 33.99
CA THR A 828 43.49 1.20 33.60
C THR A 828 42.21 0.58 33.03
N SER A 829 42.41 -0.25 32.01
CA SER A 829 41.47 -1.18 31.39
C SER A 829 41.02 -2.31 32.33
N MET A 830 39.80 -2.84 32.13
CA MET A 830 39.56 -4.26 31.80
C MET A 830 38.06 -4.61 31.79
N CYS A 831 37.69 -5.40 30.78
CA CYS A 831 36.44 -6.17 30.71
C CYS A 831 36.18 -7.02 31.96
N LEU A 832 34.91 -7.20 32.33
CA LEU A 832 34.35 -8.50 32.71
C LEU A 832 32.82 -8.47 32.80
N ARG A 833 32.19 -9.34 32.00
CA ARG A 833 30.81 -9.83 32.19
C ARG A 833 30.70 -10.54 33.55
N ARG A 834 29.57 -10.37 34.26
CA ARG A 834 28.69 -11.45 34.74
C ARG A 834 27.51 -10.91 35.58
N SER A 835 26.30 -11.24 35.11
CA SER A 835 25.11 -11.73 35.84
C SER A 835 25.13 -11.76 37.39
N PHE A 836 24.06 -11.29 38.05
CA PHE A 836 23.04 -12.12 38.72
C PHE A 836 21.95 -11.30 39.44
N HIS A 837 20.78 -11.95 39.60
CA HIS A 837 19.57 -11.65 40.36
C HIS A 837 19.66 -10.81 41.65
N ALA A 838 18.56 -10.11 41.97
CA ALA A 838 18.17 -9.82 43.35
C ALA A 838 16.66 -10.06 43.59
N GLN A 839 16.38 -10.75 44.69
CA GLN A 839 15.08 -11.16 45.20
C GLN A 839 14.63 -10.23 46.35
N LYS A 840 13.34 -9.89 46.35
CA LYS A 840 12.40 -9.60 47.46
C LYS A 840 12.91 -9.30 48.90
N ARG A 841 12.25 -8.30 49.51
CA ARG A 841 11.61 -8.32 50.86
C ARG A 841 10.45 -7.30 50.86
N ALA A 842 9.18 -7.70 51.00
CA ALA A 842 8.42 -8.23 52.14
C ALA A 842 7.82 -7.12 53.03
N ILE A 843 6.48 -6.97 53.00
CA ILE A 843 5.66 -6.42 54.10
C ILE A 843 4.40 -7.29 54.23
N SER A 844 4.10 -7.66 55.47
CA SER A 844 2.98 -8.48 55.94
C SER A 844 1.81 -7.64 56.47
N LEU A 845 0.56 -8.09 56.28
CA LEU A 845 -0.39 -8.49 57.35
C LEU A 845 -1.84 -8.61 56.82
N GLN A 846 -2.30 -9.86 56.69
CA GLN A 846 -3.54 -10.49 57.20
C GLN A 846 -4.98 -9.94 56.90
N PRO A 847 -6.01 -10.82 57.01
CA PRO A 847 -7.08 -10.93 56.00
C PRO A 847 -8.50 -10.63 56.51
N LEU A 848 -9.43 -10.44 55.57
CA LEU A 848 -10.87 -10.54 55.83
C LEU A 848 -11.57 -11.33 54.72
N LYS A 849 -12.21 -12.44 55.13
CA LYS A 849 -13.09 -13.30 54.34
C LYS A 849 -14.32 -12.51 53.89
N ILE A 850 -14.71 -12.62 52.61
CA ILE A 850 -16.11 -12.50 52.20
C ILE A 850 -16.46 -13.63 51.22
N VAL A 851 -17.67 -14.14 51.48
CA VAL A 851 -18.42 -15.29 50.99
C VAL A 851 -18.60 -15.35 49.47
N ALA A 852 -18.52 -16.56 48.92
CA ALA A 852 -18.88 -16.90 47.55
C ALA A 852 -20.40 -16.92 47.35
N SER A 853 -20.87 -16.32 46.25
CA SER A 853 -22.17 -16.61 45.64
C SER A 853 -21.95 -17.13 44.22
N GLN A 854 -22.23 -18.41 44.02
CA GLN A 854 -22.33 -19.04 42.71
C GLN A 854 -23.62 -18.56 42.04
N SER A 855 -23.52 -18.05 40.81
CA SER A 855 -24.66 -17.91 39.89
C SER A 855 -24.35 -18.65 38.60
N ILE A 856 -25.10 -19.74 38.45
CA ILE A 856 -25.17 -20.66 37.31
C ILE A 856 -25.63 -19.88 36.07
N VAL A 857 -24.89 -20.01 34.96
CA VAL A 857 -25.33 -19.54 33.63
C VAL A 857 -25.76 -20.75 32.81
N VAL A 858 -27.04 -20.73 32.41
CA VAL A 858 -27.74 -21.70 31.57
C VAL A 858 -27.33 -21.50 30.10
N PRO A 859 -27.11 -22.56 29.30
CA PRO A 859 -26.85 -22.42 27.88
C PRO A 859 -28.16 -22.17 27.10
N MET A 860 -28.26 -21.07 26.36
CA MET A 860 -29.35 -20.82 25.42
C MET A 860 -29.15 -21.63 24.14
N MET A 861 -30.20 -22.33 23.72
CA MET A 861 -30.31 -23.03 22.43
C MET A 861 -30.23 -22.08 21.22
N PRO A 862 -29.75 -22.56 20.06
CA PRO A 862 -29.81 -21.79 18.81
C PRO A 862 -31.21 -21.86 18.19
N THR A 863 -31.82 -20.69 18.00
CA THR A 863 -33.04 -20.50 17.20
C THR A 863 -32.74 -20.62 15.71
N LYS A 864 -33.41 -21.57 15.05
CA LYS A 864 -33.52 -21.69 13.59
C LYS A 864 -34.14 -20.40 13.01
N PHE A 865 -33.45 -19.76 12.07
CA PHE A 865 -34.06 -18.81 11.14
C PHE A 865 -33.78 -19.24 9.70
N ALA A 866 -34.86 -19.53 8.98
CA ALA A 866 -34.87 -19.80 7.55
C ALA A 866 -34.83 -18.47 6.76
N PRO A 867 -34.15 -18.40 5.61
CA PRO A 867 -34.26 -17.25 4.72
C PRO A 867 -35.36 -17.48 3.68
N CYS A 868 -36.34 -16.58 3.64
CA CYS A 868 -37.19 -16.37 2.47
C CYS A 868 -36.61 -15.19 1.68
N PHE A 869 -36.24 -15.45 0.42
CA PHE A 869 -35.77 -14.47 -0.56
C PHE A 869 -36.94 -13.71 -1.19
N TYR A 870 -36.72 -12.42 -1.46
CA TYR A 870 -37.19 -11.69 -2.64
C TYR A 870 -36.13 -10.69 -3.06
#